data_AF-A0A415L375-F1
#
_entry.id   AF-A0A415L375-F1
#
_cell.length_a   1.000
_cell.length_b   1.000
_cell.length_c   1.000
_cell.angle_alpha   90.00
_cell.angle_beta   90.00
_cell.angle_gamma   90.00
#
_symmetry.space_group_name_H-M   'P 1'
#
loop_
_entity.id
_entity.type
_entity.pdbx_description
1 polymer ?
#
loop_
_entity_poly.entity_id
_entity_poly.type
_entity_poly.pdbx_seq_one_letter_code
_entity_poly.pdbx_strand_id
1 'polypeptide(L)'
;MKNKKLLTMVLAAAMVVGSITVPAPMATVKADTVTTSRTNILREDGVVVSQQHGSARSLIDGDITTVWDTNGWNGSQAGFPGSGKHNYSVWAEFTLADYYNVSDFNVWFKDETTQKNTAWQYKIEASIDNSNWDLVVDQTENTVTDKHFENIVGKDYKNKIYKYVKVTIVGAKTDMKPWPAMTEFAAYGERATALTSDQIAKGTESSVSIYNPGNVGSNAIDGDVNTSWIANGWNDKEASYGDVTSEGTTANYVVELKKMTKVNALGIFFAGDAKSSAWKYKVEGSVDGTEYTTIWDQSTNEVNAGSNGEQFTNIEEGTYKYIRLKFTEPLEKAWPAVAEICIYGNQLSNLSLGKTAKGSSENRPATNANDGNKSSLWVADGNTEKLGSWWKVDLGGLKSIDSFEIAFEYAVNEKRDDADANNNPLYGLPHKYEVRGGGEAAENWSDEQWDKADLLWSGSQMTKEATGKISDKFKNKNYRYIRVKLTGIPHHKANADTDDNHAWAEIAEFTVYGEATAEHKVVLNGTTETTVADGATYELGDAKYGYYSDGKVYAPNSEITVNDDIYLTAISDVSLKLANAAAIRIDAGQEKPGGIRFKTEVSATTASRANEQKVKNVICENAGTLITVNDVLKGATLDLAKKDDLGKNFCADVVNTGWYKETNDTYCASLINIVPANYTRFFNARAYANIPYENADATTVYSEDGAGEGYTGTVSKSIQGIASIIQKKGYPNIDEGLHDLIDEFAKENQNNN
;
A
#
# COMPACT_ATOMS: atom_id res chain seq x y z
N MET A 1 -29.73 -15.63 -54.12
CA MET A 1 -28.93 -16.86 -54.28
C MET A 1 -28.42 -17.29 -52.92
N LYS A 2 -28.77 -18.53 -52.52
CA LYS A 2 -28.32 -19.33 -51.36
C LYS A 2 -28.34 -18.63 -49.97
N ASN A 3 -29.38 -18.78 -49.14
CA ASN A 3 -29.77 -19.96 -48.32
C ASN A 3 -28.65 -20.55 -47.43
N LYS A 4 -28.77 -20.38 -46.11
CA LYS A 4 -29.16 -21.41 -45.10
C LYS A 4 -28.93 -20.84 -43.68
N LYS A 5 -29.99 -20.63 -42.88
CA LYS A 5 -30.76 -21.55 -42.00
C LYS A 5 -30.22 -21.49 -40.55
N LEU A 6 -30.98 -20.93 -39.59
CA LEU A 6 -32.10 -21.49 -38.81
C LEU A 6 -31.60 -22.23 -37.55
N LEU A 7 -32.05 -21.85 -36.35
CA LEU A 7 -33.09 -22.60 -35.63
C LEU A 7 -33.52 -21.86 -34.33
N THR A 8 -34.80 -21.53 -34.28
CA THR A 8 -35.58 -21.18 -33.08
C THR A 8 -36.05 -22.48 -32.41
N MET A 9 -36.13 -22.53 -31.08
CA MET A 9 -37.13 -23.39 -30.42
C MET A 9 -37.65 -22.76 -29.13
N VAL A 10 -38.94 -22.44 -29.17
CA VAL A 10 -39.82 -22.13 -28.04
C VAL A 10 -40.38 -23.45 -27.51
N LEU A 11 -40.51 -23.60 -26.19
CA LEU A 11 -41.45 -24.56 -25.62
C LEU A 11 -42.20 -23.91 -24.44
N ALA A 12 -43.52 -23.84 -24.57
CA ALA A 12 -44.49 -23.48 -23.56
C ALA A 12 -45.40 -24.67 -23.30
N ALA A 13 -45.65 -25.00 -22.03
CA ALA A 13 -46.79 -25.78 -21.48
C ALA A 13 -46.47 -26.06 -20.00
N ALA A 14 -47.36 -26.12 -19.02
CA ALA A 14 -48.79 -25.82 -18.87
C ALA A 14 -49.03 -25.78 -17.35
N MET A 15 -50.00 -24.99 -16.89
CA MET A 15 -50.45 -24.98 -15.48
C MET A 15 -51.17 -26.29 -15.11
N VAL A 16 -50.80 -26.90 -13.99
CA VAL A 16 -51.72 -27.72 -13.15
C VAL A 16 -51.51 -27.32 -11.69
N VAL A 17 -52.62 -26.98 -11.04
CA VAL A 17 -52.74 -26.60 -9.63
C VAL A 17 -52.60 -27.85 -8.75
N GLY A 18 -51.71 -27.78 -7.76
CA GLY A 18 -51.60 -28.74 -6.67
C GLY A 18 -51.09 -28.03 -5.42
N SER A 19 -52.01 -27.71 -4.51
CA SER A 19 -51.75 -27.12 -3.20
C SER A 19 -50.99 -28.08 -2.28
N ILE A 20 -49.76 -27.73 -1.90
CA ILE A 20 -49.07 -28.28 -0.72
C ILE A 20 -48.47 -27.10 0.05
N THR A 21 -48.87 -26.97 1.31
CA THR A 21 -48.45 -25.93 2.25
C THR A 21 -47.34 -26.48 3.13
N VAL A 22 -46.13 -25.89 3.09
CA VAL A 22 -45.10 -25.90 4.15
C VAL A 22 -44.12 -24.72 3.92
N PRO A 23 -43.43 -24.17 4.94
CA PRO A 23 -43.28 -22.72 5.13
C PRO A 23 -41.96 -22.14 4.59
N ALA A 24 -42.06 -20.88 4.13
CA ALA A 24 -41.06 -19.82 3.93
C ALA A 24 -39.59 -20.21 3.64
N PRO A 25 -39.13 -20.07 2.38
CA PRO A 25 -37.72 -20.09 2.03
C PRO A 25 -37.11 -18.69 1.92
N MET A 26 -35.82 -18.67 2.25
CA MET A 26 -34.70 -17.84 1.77
C MET A 26 -34.98 -16.67 0.83
N ALA A 27 -34.32 -15.55 1.15
CA ALA A 27 -34.26 -14.32 0.38
C ALA A 27 -33.92 -14.53 -1.11
N THR A 28 -34.74 -13.92 -1.97
CA THR A 28 -34.60 -13.92 -3.42
C THR A 28 -33.42 -13.06 -3.86
N VAL A 29 -32.41 -13.72 -4.41
CA VAL A 29 -31.32 -13.12 -5.20
C VAL A 29 -31.90 -12.58 -6.53
N LYS A 30 -31.66 -11.29 -6.83
CA LYS A 30 -31.79 -10.76 -8.20
C LYS A 30 -30.43 -10.81 -8.89
N ALA A 31 -30.35 -11.55 -9.98
CA ALA A 31 -29.19 -11.61 -10.86
C ALA A 31 -29.29 -10.56 -11.99
N ASP A 32 -28.21 -9.80 -12.22
CA ASP A 32 -27.55 -9.67 -13.54
C ASP A 32 -26.44 -8.61 -13.51
N THR A 33 -25.18 -9.04 -13.43
CA THR A 33 -23.99 -8.67 -14.24
C THR A 33 -22.73 -9.19 -13.54
N VAL A 34 -21.76 -9.69 -14.30
CA VAL A 34 -20.55 -10.32 -13.78
C VAL A 34 -19.65 -9.27 -13.09
N THR A 35 -19.78 -9.20 -11.77
CA THR A 35 -18.82 -8.63 -10.81
C THR A 35 -18.76 -9.64 -9.68
N THR A 36 -17.57 -10.06 -9.26
CA THR A 36 -17.37 -10.92 -8.08
C THR A 36 -18.16 -10.33 -6.90
N SER A 37 -19.26 -10.96 -6.52
CA SER A 37 -20.12 -10.48 -5.43
C SER A 37 -19.35 -10.62 -4.12
N ARG A 38 -18.79 -9.52 -3.62
CA ARG A 38 -18.19 -9.48 -2.29
C ARG A 38 -19.31 -9.68 -1.26
N THR A 39 -19.16 -10.68 -0.39
CA THR A 39 -20.13 -10.98 0.68
C THR A 39 -19.64 -10.34 1.97
N ASN A 40 -20.51 -9.59 2.66
CA ASN A 40 -20.21 -9.04 3.99
C ASN A 40 -20.01 -10.20 4.99
N ILE A 41 -18.90 -10.19 5.73
CA ILE A 41 -18.49 -11.29 6.62
C ILE A 41 -18.89 -11.07 8.10
N LEU A 42 -19.64 -10.02 8.41
CA LEU A 42 -20.13 -9.71 9.75
C LEU A 42 -21.32 -10.61 10.15
N ARG A 43 -21.45 -10.95 11.44
CA ARG A 43 -22.64 -11.65 11.97
C ARG A 43 -23.76 -10.69 12.33
N GLU A 44 -24.96 -10.98 11.86
CA GLU A 44 -26.19 -10.23 12.17
C GLU A 44 -26.53 -10.12 13.67
N ASP A 45 -26.06 -11.06 14.49
CA ASP A 45 -26.30 -11.12 15.94
C ASP A 45 -25.06 -10.76 16.77
N GLY A 46 -23.97 -10.37 16.12
CA GLY A 46 -22.65 -10.18 16.74
C GLY A 46 -22.24 -8.73 16.99
N VAL A 47 -23.18 -7.78 17.05
CA VAL A 47 -22.87 -6.34 17.19
C VAL A 47 -23.07 -5.84 18.61
N VAL A 48 -22.02 -5.20 19.16
CA VAL A 48 -22.03 -4.55 20.47
C VAL A 48 -21.58 -3.09 20.30
N VAL A 49 -22.26 -2.13 20.93
CA VAL A 49 -21.94 -0.70 20.81
C VAL A 49 -21.68 -0.06 22.16
N SER A 50 -20.80 0.94 22.20
CA SER A 50 -20.40 1.64 23.43
C SER A 50 -21.51 2.48 24.07
N GLN A 51 -22.46 2.95 23.24
CA GLN A 51 -23.62 3.75 23.62
C GLN A 51 -24.76 3.42 22.65
N GLN A 52 -26.00 3.47 23.12
CA GLN A 52 -27.14 2.99 22.36
C GLN A 52 -28.22 4.08 22.21
N HIS A 53 -28.21 4.78 21.06
CA HIS A 53 -29.37 5.42 20.49
C HIS A 53 -29.58 4.87 19.06
N GLY A 54 -30.73 4.23 18.84
CA GLY A 54 -30.95 3.38 17.65
C GLY A 54 -30.59 1.89 17.86
N SER A 55 -30.75 1.08 16.81
CA SER A 55 -30.41 -0.35 16.82
C SER A 55 -28.97 -0.54 16.36
N ALA A 56 -28.15 -1.30 17.10
CA ALA A 56 -26.81 -1.66 16.64
C ALA A 56 -26.84 -2.48 15.33
N ARG A 57 -27.96 -3.16 15.05
CA ARG A 57 -28.17 -3.92 13.80
C ARG A 57 -28.30 -3.03 12.57
N SER A 58 -28.64 -1.74 12.76
CA SER A 58 -28.67 -0.76 11.67
C SER A 58 -27.33 -0.60 10.98
N LEU A 59 -26.23 -0.96 11.64
CA LEU A 59 -24.90 -0.87 11.05
C LEU A 59 -24.58 -1.99 10.06
N ILE A 60 -25.41 -3.03 9.95
CA ILE A 60 -25.13 -4.23 9.13
C ILE A 60 -26.37 -4.77 8.42
N ASP A 61 -27.45 -3.98 8.33
CA ASP A 61 -28.70 -4.43 7.72
C ASP A 61 -28.74 -4.17 6.20
N GLY A 62 -27.69 -3.53 5.66
CA GLY A 62 -27.57 -3.18 4.25
C GLY A 62 -28.45 -1.99 3.86
N ASP A 63 -29.15 -1.36 4.81
CA ASP A 63 -29.94 -0.16 4.61
C ASP A 63 -29.21 1.06 5.17
N ILE A 64 -28.49 1.74 4.28
CA ILE A 64 -27.75 2.98 4.57
C ILE A 64 -28.63 4.15 5.06
N THR A 65 -29.95 3.99 5.12
CA THR A 65 -30.87 4.99 5.67
C THR A 65 -31.13 4.79 7.15
N THR A 66 -30.84 3.61 7.70
CA THR A 66 -30.89 3.39 9.14
C THR A 66 -29.62 3.92 9.81
N VAL A 67 -29.72 4.30 11.09
CA VAL A 67 -28.66 5.07 11.77
C VAL A 67 -28.42 4.52 13.16
N TRP A 68 -27.15 4.30 13.48
CA TRP A 68 -26.67 4.28 14.85
C TRP A 68 -26.07 5.64 15.19
N ASP A 69 -26.54 6.24 16.28
CA ASP A 69 -25.97 7.48 16.79
C ASP A 69 -25.88 7.48 18.32
N THR A 70 -25.28 8.55 18.84
CA THR A 70 -25.06 8.77 20.27
C THR A 70 -25.96 9.89 20.81
N ASN A 71 -26.91 10.36 20.00
CA ASN A 71 -27.73 11.51 20.38
C ASN A 71 -28.81 11.07 21.37
N GLY A 72 -28.62 11.49 22.62
CA GLY A 72 -29.47 11.26 23.79
C GLY A 72 -30.94 11.71 23.72
N TRP A 73 -31.50 12.02 22.56
CA TRP A 73 -32.78 12.73 22.48
C TRP A 73 -33.97 11.81 22.78
N ASN A 74 -34.32 11.69 24.07
CA ASN A 74 -35.67 11.33 24.48
C ASN A 74 -36.62 12.46 24.07
N GLY A 75 -37.55 12.15 23.17
CA GLY A 75 -38.57 13.09 22.71
C GLY A 75 -39.35 13.69 23.88
N SER A 76 -38.96 14.89 24.32
CA SER A 76 -39.78 15.96 24.89
C SER A 76 -38.90 16.92 25.70
N GLN A 77 -38.25 17.88 25.03
CA GLN A 77 -38.13 19.27 25.51
C GLN A 77 -37.34 20.08 24.50
N ALA A 78 -38.07 20.90 23.74
CA ALA A 78 -37.47 21.98 22.97
C ALA A 78 -36.94 23.03 23.97
N GLY A 79 -35.62 23.18 24.04
CA GLY A 79 -34.98 24.34 24.64
C GLY A 79 -33.89 24.03 25.65
N PHE A 80 -32.68 23.69 25.17
CA PHE A 80 -31.43 24.01 25.88
C PHE A 80 -30.29 24.24 24.87
N PRO A 81 -29.68 25.44 24.83
CA PRO A 81 -28.42 25.66 24.14
C PRO A 81 -27.26 25.26 25.07
N GLY A 82 -26.48 24.25 24.66
CA GLY A 82 -25.12 23.98 25.17
C GLY A 82 -24.99 23.35 26.56
N SER A 83 -24.35 22.17 26.62
CA SER A 83 -23.44 21.70 27.71
C SER A 83 -23.36 20.17 27.88
N GLY A 84 -23.68 19.36 26.88
CA GLY A 84 -23.22 17.96 26.85
C GLY A 84 -21.83 17.89 26.21
N LYS A 85 -20.81 17.34 26.88
CA LYS A 85 -19.54 17.00 26.22
C LYS A 85 -19.85 15.97 25.13
N HIS A 86 -19.65 16.31 23.86
CA HIS A 86 -19.65 15.34 22.76
C HIS A 86 -18.48 14.37 23.01
N ASN A 87 -18.80 13.15 23.42
CA ASN A 87 -17.78 12.12 23.61
C ASN A 87 -17.57 11.45 22.26
N TYR A 88 -16.52 11.83 21.54
CA TYR A 88 -16.27 11.27 20.23
C TYR A 88 -15.72 9.86 20.28
N SER A 89 -15.15 9.40 21.41
CA SER A 89 -14.62 8.04 21.61
C SER A 89 -15.72 6.99 21.79
N VAL A 90 -16.57 6.84 20.78
CA VAL A 90 -17.62 5.81 20.71
C VAL A 90 -17.30 4.78 19.66
N TRP A 91 -17.75 3.55 19.89
CA TRP A 91 -17.38 2.41 19.07
C TRP A 91 -18.54 1.44 18.84
N ALA A 92 -18.44 0.71 17.73
CA ALA A 92 -19.22 -0.47 17.41
C ALA A 92 -18.25 -1.63 17.16
N GLU A 93 -18.44 -2.73 17.89
CA GLU A 93 -17.72 -3.99 17.81
C GLU A 93 -18.61 -5.02 17.12
N PHE A 94 -18.02 -5.78 16.20
CA PHE A 94 -18.71 -6.77 15.37
C PHE A 94 -17.96 -8.09 15.44
N THR A 95 -18.72 -9.17 15.63
CA THR A 95 -18.21 -10.55 15.49
C THR A 95 -18.31 -10.98 14.04
N LEU A 96 -17.23 -11.53 13.48
CA LEU A 96 -17.21 -12.11 12.14
C LEU A 96 -17.88 -13.49 12.12
N ALA A 97 -18.43 -13.87 10.97
CA ALA A 97 -19.13 -15.14 10.77
C ALA A 97 -18.31 -16.36 11.21
N ASP A 98 -16.98 -16.25 11.05
CA ASP A 98 -15.94 -17.24 11.29
C ASP A 98 -14.59 -16.51 11.49
N TYR A 99 -13.46 -17.20 11.40
CA TYR A 99 -12.13 -16.62 11.26
C TYR A 99 -11.89 -16.20 9.80
N TYR A 100 -11.38 -15.00 9.58
CA TYR A 100 -11.15 -14.46 8.23
C TYR A 100 -9.79 -13.79 8.09
N ASN A 101 -9.16 -13.97 6.93
CA ASN A 101 -8.18 -13.02 6.42
C ASN A 101 -8.97 -11.84 5.82
N VAL A 102 -9.10 -10.77 6.60
CA VAL A 102 -9.91 -9.62 6.23
C VAL A 102 -9.19 -8.86 5.11
N SER A 103 -9.89 -8.62 4.00
CA SER A 103 -9.32 -7.98 2.80
C SER A 103 -9.51 -6.47 2.81
N ASP A 104 -10.65 -5.97 3.26
CA ASP A 104 -11.02 -4.55 3.21
C ASP A 104 -12.29 -4.25 4.01
N PHE A 105 -12.55 -2.96 4.19
CA PHE A 105 -13.72 -2.43 4.90
C PHE A 105 -14.47 -1.40 4.07
N ASN A 106 -15.77 -1.29 4.31
CA ASN A 106 -16.54 -0.13 3.93
C ASN A 106 -17.18 0.51 5.17
N VAL A 107 -17.18 1.83 5.21
CA VAL A 107 -17.76 2.64 6.30
C VAL A 107 -18.66 3.72 5.70
N TRP A 108 -19.89 3.81 6.20
CA TRP A 108 -20.84 4.85 5.82
C TRP A 108 -21.25 5.68 7.03
N PHE A 109 -21.03 6.99 6.95
CA PHE A 109 -21.43 7.95 7.98
C PHE A 109 -22.75 8.64 7.62
N LYS A 110 -23.47 9.09 8.65
CA LYS A 110 -24.78 9.76 8.50
C LYS A 110 -24.69 11.05 7.68
N ASP A 111 -25.70 11.27 6.83
CA ASP A 111 -25.91 12.52 6.09
C ASP A 111 -27.16 13.28 6.58
N GLU A 112 -26.97 14.48 7.15
CA GLU A 112 -28.05 15.42 7.44
C GLU A 112 -27.71 16.83 6.97
N THR A 113 -28.74 17.65 6.72
CA THR A 113 -28.60 19.07 6.37
C THR A 113 -27.78 19.88 7.38
N THR A 114 -27.76 19.44 8.64
CA THR A 114 -27.03 20.02 9.78
C THR A 114 -25.62 19.45 9.97
N GLN A 115 -25.17 18.50 9.13
CA GLN A 115 -23.84 17.86 9.23
C GLN A 115 -23.06 17.93 7.91
N LYS A 116 -23.49 18.80 6.98
CA LYS A 116 -22.82 19.03 5.69
C LYS A 116 -21.36 19.48 5.91
N ASN A 117 -20.44 18.92 5.12
CA ASN A 117 -18.99 19.18 5.17
C ASN A 117 -18.28 18.68 6.45
N THR A 118 -18.73 17.56 7.01
CA THR A 118 -18.04 16.93 8.15
C THR A 118 -17.03 15.90 7.66
N ALA A 119 -15.77 16.08 8.03
CA ALA A 119 -14.76 15.04 7.88
C ALA A 119 -14.69 14.21 9.17
N TRP A 120 -15.24 13.00 9.13
CA TRP A 120 -15.23 12.10 10.27
C TRP A 120 -13.83 11.54 10.51
N GLN A 121 -13.37 11.65 11.76
CA GLN A 121 -12.12 11.06 12.19
C GLN A 121 -12.41 9.76 12.91
N TYR A 122 -11.84 8.66 12.43
CA TYR A 122 -12.16 7.33 12.92
C TYR A 122 -10.95 6.41 12.86
N LYS A 123 -11.06 5.26 13.51
CA LYS A 123 -10.14 4.15 13.35
C LYS A 123 -10.92 2.83 13.30
N ILE A 124 -10.34 1.84 12.65
CA ILE A 124 -10.84 0.46 12.69
C ILE A 124 -9.75 -0.39 13.34
N GLU A 125 -10.16 -1.22 14.28
CA GLU A 125 -9.31 -2.17 14.97
C GLU A 125 -9.85 -3.58 14.73
N ALA A 126 -8.97 -4.59 14.66
CA ALA A 126 -9.36 -5.98 14.48
C ALA A 126 -8.68 -6.88 15.52
N SER A 127 -9.34 -7.97 15.90
CA SER A 127 -8.86 -8.88 16.94
C SER A 127 -9.24 -10.32 16.64
N ILE A 128 -8.37 -11.26 17.00
CA ILE A 128 -8.64 -12.70 16.94
C ILE A 128 -9.23 -13.24 18.25
N ASP A 129 -8.95 -12.58 19.38
CA ASP A 129 -9.21 -13.06 20.75
C ASP A 129 -10.09 -12.11 21.58
N ASN A 130 -10.57 -11.02 20.96
CA ASN A 130 -11.32 -9.92 21.55
C ASN A 130 -10.60 -9.15 22.69
N SER A 131 -9.30 -9.37 22.88
CA SER A 131 -8.51 -8.80 23.97
C SER A 131 -7.36 -7.96 23.45
N ASN A 132 -6.65 -8.47 22.45
CA ASN A 132 -5.57 -7.79 21.76
C ASN A 132 -6.07 -7.26 20.42
N TRP A 133 -5.93 -5.96 20.19
CA TRP A 133 -6.52 -5.25 19.05
C TRP A 133 -5.42 -4.63 18.19
N ASP A 134 -5.35 -5.06 16.93
CA ASP A 134 -4.53 -4.43 15.90
C ASP A 134 -5.23 -3.19 15.37
N LEU A 135 -4.53 -2.08 15.22
CA LEU A 135 -5.02 -0.92 14.48
C LEU A 135 -4.91 -1.22 12.98
N VAL A 136 -6.04 -1.44 12.31
CA VAL A 136 -6.07 -1.82 10.89
C VAL A 136 -6.32 -0.63 9.98
N VAL A 137 -7.10 0.37 10.41
CA VAL A 137 -7.30 1.62 9.66
C VAL A 137 -7.12 2.79 10.61
N ASP A 138 -6.22 3.71 10.28
CA ASP A 138 -6.04 4.97 11.00
C ASP A 138 -6.51 6.14 10.12
N GLN A 139 -7.66 6.70 10.49
CA GLN A 139 -8.24 7.91 9.90
C GLN A 139 -8.48 8.95 11.01
N THR A 140 -7.66 8.93 12.06
CA THR A 140 -7.80 9.82 13.22
C THR A 140 -7.50 11.27 12.88
N GLU A 141 -6.78 11.53 11.79
CA GLU A 141 -6.49 12.87 11.25
C GLU A 141 -7.26 13.20 9.96
N ASN A 142 -8.26 12.39 9.57
CA ASN A 142 -8.97 12.55 8.31
C ASN A 142 -9.55 13.97 8.12
N THR A 143 -9.32 14.54 6.93
CA THR A 143 -9.86 15.84 6.51
C THR A 143 -10.81 15.76 5.33
N VAL A 144 -11.04 14.57 4.79
CA VAL A 144 -11.93 14.33 3.64
C VAL A 144 -13.37 14.32 4.14
N THR A 145 -14.21 15.15 3.52
CA THR A 145 -15.64 15.30 3.87
C THR A 145 -16.56 14.28 3.21
N ASP A 146 -15.99 13.27 2.56
CA ASP A 146 -16.72 12.14 2.01
C ASP A 146 -17.39 11.36 3.14
N LYS A 147 -18.54 10.76 2.81
CA LYS A 147 -19.40 10.08 3.79
C LYS A 147 -19.39 8.57 3.61
N HIS A 148 -18.79 8.11 2.53
CA HIS A 148 -18.80 6.74 2.07
C HIS A 148 -17.37 6.41 1.69
N PHE A 149 -16.76 5.56 2.50
CA PHE A 149 -15.40 5.10 2.28
C PHE A 149 -15.50 3.62 1.95
N GLU A 150 -15.11 3.26 0.73
CA GLU A 150 -15.20 1.90 0.23
C GLU A 150 -13.82 1.37 -0.13
N ASN A 151 -13.65 0.05 -0.06
CA ASN A 151 -12.37 -0.62 -0.31
C ASN A 151 -11.25 -0.06 0.56
N ILE A 152 -11.56 0.24 1.82
CA ILE A 152 -10.58 0.78 2.76
C ILE A 152 -9.60 -0.34 3.09
N VAL A 153 -8.36 -0.15 2.64
CA VAL A 153 -7.26 -1.07 2.90
C VAL A 153 -6.26 -0.41 3.83
N GLY A 154 -6.16 -0.92 5.05
CA GLY A 154 -5.03 -0.70 5.95
C GLY A 154 -3.66 -1.23 5.47
N LYS A 155 -2.57 -0.69 6.04
CA LYS A 155 -1.21 -1.12 5.67
C LYS A 155 -0.76 -2.41 6.38
N ASP A 156 -1.21 -2.67 7.61
CA ASP A 156 -0.58 -3.67 8.51
C ASP A 156 -1.45 -4.89 8.89
N TYR A 157 -2.61 -5.08 8.23
CA TYR A 157 -3.56 -6.15 8.56
C TYR A 157 -3.62 -7.27 7.50
N LYS A 158 -2.89 -7.12 6.38
CA LYS A 158 -2.80 -8.16 5.35
C LYS A 158 -2.12 -9.40 5.94
N ASN A 159 -2.66 -10.58 5.62
CA ASN A 159 -2.17 -11.89 6.06
C ASN A 159 -2.36 -12.21 7.55
N LYS A 160 -3.16 -11.43 8.29
CA LYS A 160 -3.57 -11.78 9.66
C LYS A 160 -4.99 -12.35 9.68
N ILE A 161 -5.30 -13.11 10.73
CA ILE A 161 -6.60 -13.73 10.91
C ILE A 161 -7.36 -12.98 12.00
N TYR A 162 -8.61 -12.65 11.75
CA TYR A 162 -9.46 -11.95 12.71
C TYR A 162 -10.79 -12.66 12.93
N LYS A 163 -11.37 -12.41 14.10
CA LYS A 163 -12.68 -12.89 14.52
C LYS A 163 -13.61 -11.74 14.94
N TYR A 164 -13.02 -10.61 15.33
CA TYR A 164 -13.70 -9.41 15.81
C TYR A 164 -13.14 -8.20 15.08
N VAL A 165 -14.00 -7.22 14.83
CA VAL A 165 -13.62 -5.92 14.26
C VAL A 165 -14.38 -4.82 14.99
N LYS A 166 -13.74 -3.68 15.18
CA LYS A 166 -14.27 -2.57 15.96
C LYS A 166 -13.97 -1.26 15.27
N VAL A 167 -15.01 -0.53 14.90
CA VAL A 167 -14.88 0.84 14.38
C VAL A 167 -15.10 1.82 15.51
N THR A 168 -14.17 2.76 15.66
CA THR A 168 -14.20 3.80 16.69
C THR A 168 -14.21 5.15 16.00
N ILE A 169 -15.26 5.94 16.20
CA ILE A 169 -15.21 7.36 15.90
C ILE A 169 -14.30 7.99 16.97
N VAL A 170 -13.44 8.93 16.58
CA VAL A 170 -12.53 9.62 17.53
C VAL A 170 -12.70 11.14 17.48
N GLY A 171 -13.28 11.66 16.41
CA GLY A 171 -13.49 13.08 16.22
C GLY A 171 -14.23 13.41 14.94
N ALA A 172 -14.34 14.71 14.68
CA ALA A 172 -14.89 15.25 13.45
C ALA A 172 -14.27 16.63 13.19
N LYS A 173 -13.76 16.86 11.98
CA LYS A 173 -13.29 18.18 11.54
C LYS A 173 -14.40 18.86 10.76
N THR A 174 -14.97 19.89 11.37
CA THR A 174 -16.12 20.65 10.83
C THR A 174 -16.27 21.95 11.62
N ASP A 175 -16.96 22.93 11.03
CA ASP A 175 -17.35 24.18 11.71
C ASP A 175 -18.49 23.95 12.73
N MET A 176 -19.04 22.73 12.79
CA MET A 176 -20.11 22.32 13.70
C MET A 176 -19.61 21.30 14.75
N LYS A 177 -20.44 20.95 15.75
CA LYS A 177 -20.13 19.90 16.73
C LYS A 177 -21.17 18.77 16.66
N PRO A 178 -21.10 17.88 15.64
CA PRO A 178 -22.08 16.84 15.43
C PRO A 178 -21.95 15.72 16.47
N TRP A 179 -23.04 14.99 16.72
CA TRP A 179 -23.00 13.73 17.48
C TRP A 179 -22.43 12.63 16.58
N PRO A 180 -21.52 11.77 17.09
CA PRO A 180 -21.09 10.57 16.37
C PRO A 180 -22.28 9.78 15.81
N ALA A 181 -22.26 9.51 14.51
CA ALA A 181 -23.32 8.80 13.81
C ALA A 181 -22.80 8.04 12.58
N MET A 182 -23.23 6.79 12.42
CA MET A 182 -22.85 5.90 11.33
C MET A 182 -24.09 5.17 10.82
N THR A 183 -24.14 4.91 9.52
CA THR A 183 -25.31 4.27 8.87
C THR A 183 -25.04 2.83 8.53
N GLU A 184 -23.84 2.47 8.08
CA GLU A 184 -23.53 1.09 7.69
C GLU A 184 -22.02 0.82 7.89
N PHE A 185 -21.68 -0.43 8.14
CA PHE A 185 -20.33 -0.96 8.22
C PHE A 185 -20.29 -2.34 7.56
N ALA A 186 -19.31 -2.54 6.68
CA ALA A 186 -19.06 -3.85 6.09
C ALA A 186 -17.59 -4.22 6.21
N ALA A 187 -17.35 -5.51 6.45
CA ALA A 187 -16.04 -6.11 6.33
C ALA A 187 -16.11 -7.17 5.23
N TYR A 188 -15.02 -7.32 4.50
CA TYR A 188 -14.87 -8.33 3.46
C TYR A 188 -13.57 -9.11 3.69
N GLY A 189 -13.53 -10.35 3.24
CA GLY A 189 -12.35 -11.18 3.39
C GLY A 189 -12.61 -12.62 3.01
N GLU A 190 -11.54 -13.41 3.04
CA GLU A 190 -11.60 -14.84 2.79
C GLU A 190 -11.60 -15.61 4.10
N ARG A 191 -12.46 -16.63 4.19
CA ARG A 191 -12.55 -17.47 5.39
C ARG A 191 -11.21 -18.17 5.60
N ALA A 192 -10.63 -18.05 6.78
CA ALA A 192 -9.42 -18.77 7.15
C ALA A 192 -9.77 -20.25 7.36
N THR A 193 -9.43 -21.11 6.40
CA THR A 193 -9.67 -22.56 6.49
C THR A 193 -8.54 -23.32 5.83
N ALA A 194 -8.42 -24.62 6.13
CA ALA A 194 -7.56 -25.55 5.38
C ALA A 194 -7.83 -25.58 3.86
N LEU A 195 -9.07 -25.23 3.46
CA LEU A 195 -9.59 -25.36 2.11
C LEU A 195 -9.38 -24.10 1.25
N THR A 196 -9.01 -22.96 1.84
CA THR A 196 -8.69 -21.74 1.09
C THR A 196 -7.25 -21.80 0.56
N SER A 197 -7.02 -21.26 -0.63
CA SER A 197 -5.87 -21.57 -1.49
C SER A 197 -4.51 -21.05 -1.03
N ASP A 198 -4.46 -20.25 0.03
CA ASP A 198 -3.30 -19.39 0.32
C ASP A 198 -2.53 -19.79 1.60
N GLN A 199 -2.91 -20.89 2.25
CA GLN A 199 -2.14 -21.44 3.37
C GLN A 199 -0.85 -22.12 2.86
N ILE A 200 0.27 -21.86 3.55
CA ILE A 200 1.63 -22.12 3.04
C ILE A 200 2.09 -23.56 3.25
N ALA A 201 1.55 -24.26 4.24
CA ALA A 201 1.91 -25.64 4.58
C ALA A 201 1.40 -26.66 3.53
N LYS A 202 0.39 -26.30 2.74
CA LYS A 202 -0.27 -27.23 1.81
C LYS A 202 0.70 -27.89 0.83
N GLY A 203 0.75 -29.22 0.85
CA GLY A 203 1.60 -30.01 -0.05
C GLY A 203 3.10 -29.71 0.08
N THR A 204 3.53 -29.29 1.28
CA THR A 204 4.94 -29.19 1.67
C THR A 204 5.45 -30.52 2.24
N GLU A 205 6.68 -30.54 2.76
CA GLU A 205 7.25 -31.74 3.38
C GLU A 205 6.95 -31.75 4.88
N SER A 206 6.79 -32.94 5.46
CA SER A 206 6.57 -33.09 6.89
C SER A 206 7.26 -34.31 7.49
N SER A 207 7.56 -34.24 8.78
CA SER A 207 8.10 -35.34 9.57
C SER A 207 7.38 -35.45 10.91
N VAL A 208 7.39 -36.66 11.48
CA VAL A 208 6.64 -36.99 12.71
C VAL A 208 7.50 -37.85 13.63
N SER A 209 7.40 -37.64 14.95
CA SER A 209 8.30 -38.29 15.91
C SER A 209 8.04 -39.77 16.20
N ILE A 210 6.83 -40.27 15.95
CA ILE A 210 6.45 -41.66 16.22
C ILE A 210 5.70 -42.22 15.01
N TYR A 211 6.37 -43.11 14.27
CA TYR A 211 5.91 -43.64 12.98
C TYR A 211 5.09 -44.94 13.14
N ASN A 212 3.87 -44.94 12.58
CA ASN A 212 3.17 -46.15 12.15
C ASN A 212 3.07 -46.11 10.62
N PRO A 213 3.32 -47.20 9.88
CA PRO A 213 3.07 -47.26 8.44
C PRO A 213 1.62 -46.95 8.00
N GLY A 214 0.66 -46.82 8.91
CA GLY A 214 -0.70 -46.33 8.63
C GLY A 214 -0.96 -44.83 8.90
N ASN A 215 -0.02 -44.11 9.51
CA ASN A 215 -0.21 -42.73 9.98
C ASN A 215 0.50 -41.76 9.03
N VAL A 216 -0.19 -41.36 7.97
CA VAL A 216 0.38 -40.56 6.88
C VAL A 216 0.51 -39.10 7.31
N GLY A 217 1.73 -38.67 7.65
CA GLY A 217 2.01 -37.29 8.07
C GLY A 217 1.49 -36.25 7.08
N SER A 218 1.54 -36.52 5.77
CA SER A 218 1.06 -35.59 4.75
C SER A 218 -0.44 -35.26 4.83
N ASN A 219 -1.25 -36.06 5.54
CA ASN A 219 -2.67 -35.78 5.74
C ASN A 219 -2.90 -34.48 6.52
N ALA A 220 -2.00 -34.09 7.42
CA ALA A 220 -2.18 -32.85 8.19
C ALA A 220 -1.80 -31.58 7.42
N ILE A 221 -1.47 -31.69 6.13
CA ILE A 221 -1.09 -30.58 5.24
C ILE A 221 -1.62 -30.82 3.82
N ASP A 222 -2.68 -31.61 3.65
CA ASP A 222 -3.26 -31.92 2.34
C ASP A 222 -4.43 -30.96 1.98
N GLY A 223 -4.88 -30.16 2.94
CA GLY A 223 -5.99 -29.24 2.80
C GLY A 223 -7.36 -29.92 2.91
N ASP A 224 -7.45 -31.15 3.39
CA ASP A 224 -8.69 -31.88 3.65
C ASP A 224 -8.84 -32.19 5.14
N VAL A 225 -9.68 -31.42 5.83
CA VAL A 225 -9.96 -31.61 7.28
C VAL A 225 -10.64 -32.94 7.62
N ASN A 226 -10.99 -33.76 6.62
CA ASN A 226 -11.54 -35.11 6.85
C ASN A 226 -10.45 -36.20 6.84
N THR A 227 -9.24 -35.89 6.40
CA THR A 227 -8.06 -36.74 6.61
C THR A 227 -7.36 -36.28 7.88
N SER A 228 -6.50 -37.13 8.45
CA SER A 228 -5.72 -36.74 9.62
C SER A 228 -4.45 -37.56 9.76
N TRP A 229 -3.47 -36.95 10.43
CA TRP A 229 -2.38 -37.66 11.08
C TRP A 229 -2.76 -37.99 12.51
N ILE A 230 -2.44 -39.20 12.96
CA ILE A 230 -2.63 -39.67 14.33
C ILE A 230 -1.28 -40.13 14.86
N ALA A 231 -0.87 -39.65 16.04
CA ALA A 231 0.35 -40.10 16.67
C ALA A 231 0.18 -41.52 17.22
N ASN A 232 1.18 -42.38 16.98
CA ASN A 232 1.25 -43.66 17.68
C ASN A 232 1.75 -43.40 19.11
N GLY A 233 1.00 -43.87 20.12
CA GLY A 233 1.47 -43.88 21.50
C GLY A 233 1.00 -42.70 22.34
N TRP A 234 -0.11 -42.91 23.04
CA TRP A 234 -0.09 -42.79 24.49
C TRP A 234 -0.69 -44.08 25.02
N ASN A 235 0.17 -45.02 25.37
CA ASN A 235 -0.28 -46.36 25.74
C ASN A 235 -0.98 -46.24 27.09
N ASP A 236 -2.23 -46.68 27.14
CA ASP A 236 -2.88 -47.07 28.37
C ASP A 236 -1.92 -47.98 29.16
N LYS A 237 -1.96 -47.87 30.48
CA LYS A 237 -1.06 -48.53 31.44
C LYS A 237 -0.94 -50.05 31.33
N GLU A 238 -1.59 -50.73 30.37
CA GLU A 238 -1.46 -52.16 30.19
C GLU A 238 -1.23 -52.58 28.72
N ALA A 239 -0.06 -53.21 28.54
CA ALA A 239 0.28 -54.22 27.54
C ALA A 239 0.72 -53.78 26.11
N SER A 240 2.03 -53.98 25.89
CA SER A 240 2.63 -54.59 24.68
C SER A 240 2.67 -53.78 23.38
N TYR A 241 3.27 -52.60 23.41
CA TYR A 241 4.21 -52.15 22.38
C TYR A 241 5.34 -51.41 23.09
N GLY A 242 6.58 -51.79 22.80
CA GLY A 242 7.75 -51.51 23.63
C GLY A 242 8.00 -50.03 23.92
N ASP A 243 8.18 -49.76 25.20
CA ASP A 243 9.07 -48.78 25.82
C ASP A 243 9.26 -47.43 25.10
N VAL A 244 8.49 -46.44 25.53
CA VAL A 244 8.91 -45.03 25.41
C VAL A 244 8.58 -44.30 26.71
N THR A 245 9.30 -44.67 27.78
CA THR A 245 9.24 -43.99 29.09
C THR A 245 10.55 -43.33 29.49
N SER A 246 11.41 -42.96 28.54
CA SER A 246 12.44 -41.94 28.81
C SER A 246 11.83 -40.55 28.64
N GLU A 247 11.99 -39.70 29.65
CA GLU A 247 11.70 -38.26 29.58
C GLU A 247 12.09 -37.67 28.21
N GLY A 248 11.12 -37.29 27.37
CA GLY A 248 11.42 -36.56 26.13
C GLY A 248 10.61 -36.87 24.87
N THR A 249 9.86 -37.97 24.78
CA THR A 249 9.18 -38.36 23.53
C THR A 249 7.71 -37.97 23.50
N THR A 250 7.44 -36.66 23.54
CA THR A 250 6.11 -36.14 23.24
C THR A 250 5.84 -36.23 21.74
N ALA A 251 4.60 -36.55 21.36
CA ALA A 251 4.18 -36.52 19.97
C ALA A 251 4.44 -35.12 19.39
N ASN A 252 5.16 -35.08 18.26
CA ASN A 252 5.40 -33.85 17.54
C ASN A 252 5.29 -34.06 16.04
N TYR A 253 4.88 -32.98 15.38
CA TYR A 253 4.67 -32.89 13.94
C TYR A 253 5.45 -31.68 13.44
N VAL A 254 6.31 -31.85 12.45
CA VAL A 254 7.13 -30.80 11.87
C VAL A 254 6.74 -30.60 10.42
N VAL A 255 6.41 -29.37 10.05
CA VAL A 255 6.23 -28.90 8.67
C VAL A 255 7.53 -28.23 8.21
N GLU A 256 8.06 -28.64 7.05
CA GLU A 256 9.15 -27.96 6.35
C GLU A 256 8.59 -27.14 5.18
N LEU A 257 8.71 -25.83 5.28
CA LEU A 257 8.19 -24.89 4.28
C LEU A 257 9.07 -24.86 3.04
N LYS A 258 8.46 -24.83 1.86
CA LYS A 258 9.19 -24.76 0.57
C LYS A 258 10.13 -23.55 0.48
N LYS A 259 9.72 -22.42 1.06
CA LYS A 259 10.49 -21.16 1.11
C LYS A 259 10.59 -20.67 2.54
N MET A 260 11.64 -19.91 2.83
CA MET A 260 11.68 -19.07 4.03
C MET A 260 10.43 -18.19 4.08
N THR A 261 9.76 -18.18 5.22
CA THR A 261 8.45 -17.55 5.36
C THR A 261 8.41 -16.68 6.60
N LYS A 262 7.93 -15.44 6.46
CA LYS A 262 7.52 -14.60 7.58
C LYS A 262 6.14 -15.06 8.03
N VAL A 263 6.10 -15.90 9.05
CA VAL A 263 4.85 -16.45 9.61
C VAL A 263 4.31 -15.47 10.63
N ASN A 264 3.02 -15.17 10.52
CA ASN A 264 2.33 -14.21 11.38
C ASN A 264 1.00 -14.76 11.94
N ALA A 265 0.50 -15.88 11.42
CA ALA A 265 -0.69 -16.54 11.94
C ALA A 265 -0.64 -18.04 11.72
N LEU A 266 -1.32 -18.77 12.60
CA LEU A 266 -1.35 -20.22 12.64
C LEU A 266 -2.79 -20.71 12.83
N GLY A 267 -3.11 -21.85 12.24
CA GLY A 267 -4.34 -22.59 12.47
C GLY A 267 -4.06 -24.06 12.71
N ILE A 268 -4.81 -24.69 13.61
CA ILE A 268 -4.76 -26.14 13.85
C ILE A 268 -6.18 -26.68 13.86
N PHE A 269 -6.41 -27.70 13.06
CA PHE A 269 -7.61 -28.53 13.08
C PHE A 269 -7.23 -29.86 13.74
N PHE A 270 -7.81 -30.15 14.89
CA PHE A 270 -7.61 -31.42 15.57
C PHE A 270 -8.59 -32.48 15.06
N ALA A 271 -8.13 -33.73 14.99
CA ALA A 271 -8.96 -34.89 14.67
C ALA A 271 -9.26 -35.73 15.93
N GLY A 272 -10.25 -36.62 15.85
CA GLY A 272 -10.56 -37.60 16.89
C GLY A 272 -12.04 -37.72 17.27
N ASP A 273 -12.38 -38.85 17.86
CA ASP A 273 -13.72 -39.25 18.31
C ASP A 273 -14.04 -38.88 19.77
N ALA A 274 -13.00 -38.58 20.56
CA ALA A 274 -13.15 -38.13 21.94
C ALA A 274 -13.64 -36.67 22.00
N LYS A 275 -14.96 -36.51 22.17
CA LYS A 275 -15.67 -35.22 22.26
C LYS A 275 -15.22 -34.26 23.38
N SER A 276 -14.20 -34.61 24.18
CA SER A 276 -13.75 -33.86 25.37
C SER A 276 -12.23 -33.67 25.46
N SER A 277 -11.50 -33.77 24.36
CA SER A 277 -10.04 -33.63 24.38
C SER A 277 -9.61 -32.17 24.21
N ALA A 278 -9.29 -31.49 25.31
CA ALA A 278 -8.58 -30.21 25.30
C ALA A 278 -7.07 -30.47 25.18
N TRP A 279 -6.56 -30.50 23.95
CA TRP A 279 -5.14 -30.78 23.71
C TRP A 279 -4.27 -29.65 24.26
N LYS A 280 -3.24 -30.02 25.01
CA LYS A 280 -2.19 -29.10 25.49
C LYS A 280 -0.97 -29.21 24.58
N TYR A 281 -0.54 -28.10 24.01
CA TYR A 281 0.49 -28.09 22.96
C TYR A 281 1.31 -26.81 22.95
N LYS A 282 2.42 -26.84 22.21
CA LYS A 282 3.18 -25.66 21.79
C LYS A 282 3.39 -25.73 20.29
N VAL A 283 3.36 -24.58 19.63
CA VAL A 283 3.93 -24.43 18.29
C VAL A 283 5.25 -23.70 18.41
N GLU A 284 6.26 -24.21 17.74
CA GLU A 284 7.63 -23.71 17.76
C GLU A 284 8.11 -23.48 16.32
N GLY A 285 8.86 -22.40 16.09
CA GLY A 285 9.43 -22.08 14.79
C GLY A 285 10.95 -22.23 14.77
N SER A 286 11.52 -22.59 13.62
CA SER A 286 12.96 -22.69 13.39
C SER A 286 13.33 -22.27 11.97
N VAL A 287 14.53 -21.71 11.80
CA VAL A 287 15.12 -21.42 10.48
C VAL A 287 15.95 -22.57 9.94
N ASP A 288 16.49 -23.43 10.81
CA ASP A 288 17.48 -24.45 10.47
C ASP A 288 17.03 -25.88 10.80
N GLY A 289 15.89 -26.03 11.47
CA GLY A 289 15.31 -27.31 11.82
C GLY A 289 15.96 -27.98 13.04
N THR A 290 16.91 -27.32 13.71
CA THR A 290 17.64 -27.82 14.88
C THR A 290 17.33 -27.01 16.15
N GLU A 291 17.40 -25.69 16.07
CA GLU A 291 17.09 -24.78 17.17
C GLU A 291 15.67 -24.24 17.00
N TYR A 292 14.81 -24.46 17.99
CA TYR A 292 13.39 -24.09 17.93
C TYR A 292 13.03 -23.09 19.02
N THR A 293 12.24 -22.09 18.65
CA THR A 293 11.68 -21.10 19.58
C THR A 293 10.16 -21.24 19.66
N THR A 294 9.59 -21.25 20.87
CA THR A 294 8.12 -21.26 21.05
C THR A 294 7.50 -19.98 20.48
N ILE A 295 6.54 -20.15 19.58
CA ILE A 295 5.80 -19.06 18.93
C ILE A 295 4.32 -19.04 19.32
N TRP A 296 3.78 -20.17 19.81
CA TRP A 296 2.45 -20.24 20.38
C TRP A 296 2.42 -21.27 21.51
N ASP A 297 2.19 -20.81 22.75
CA ASP A 297 2.11 -21.69 23.92
C ASP A 297 0.66 -21.93 24.32
N GLN A 298 0.24 -23.20 24.29
CA GLN A 298 -1.08 -23.70 24.66
C GLN A 298 -0.95 -24.85 25.66
N SER A 299 0.10 -24.83 26.50
CA SER A 299 0.28 -25.87 27.53
C SER A 299 -0.81 -25.86 28.60
N THR A 300 -1.56 -24.77 28.71
CA THR A 300 -2.71 -24.60 29.64
C THR A 300 -4.05 -24.56 28.92
N ASN A 301 -4.12 -25.03 27.66
CA ASN A 301 -5.36 -25.01 26.90
C ASN A 301 -6.44 -25.89 27.56
N GLU A 302 -7.62 -25.32 27.76
CA GLU A 302 -8.82 -26.00 28.29
C GLU A 302 -9.94 -26.08 27.25
N VAL A 303 -9.73 -25.52 26.04
CA VAL A 303 -10.72 -25.54 24.97
C VAL A 303 -10.80 -26.94 24.39
N ASN A 304 -11.96 -27.58 24.55
CA ASN A 304 -12.24 -28.90 24.00
C ASN A 304 -12.23 -28.84 22.47
N ALA A 305 -11.39 -29.67 21.84
CA ALA A 305 -11.34 -29.75 20.40
C ALA A 305 -12.60 -30.43 19.81
N GLY A 306 -13.23 -31.40 20.48
CA GLY A 306 -14.32 -32.16 19.87
C GLY A 306 -13.88 -32.82 18.53
N SER A 307 -14.85 -33.25 17.71
CA SER A 307 -14.54 -33.70 16.34
C SER A 307 -14.38 -32.46 15.45
N ASN A 308 -13.16 -32.22 14.95
CA ASN A 308 -12.76 -31.09 14.08
C ASN A 308 -12.66 -29.73 14.80
N GLY A 309 -12.14 -29.73 16.02
CA GLY A 309 -11.84 -28.49 16.74
C GLY A 309 -10.80 -27.66 16.02
N GLU A 310 -11.17 -26.44 15.65
CA GLU A 310 -10.29 -25.47 15.03
C GLU A 310 -9.80 -24.45 16.06
N GLN A 311 -8.52 -24.15 16.03
CA GLN A 311 -7.90 -23.11 16.84
C GLN A 311 -7.05 -22.25 15.92
N PHE A 312 -7.19 -20.93 16.04
CA PHE A 312 -6.42 -19.97 15.27
C PHE A 312 -5.77 -18.95 16.21
N THR A 313 -4.60 -18.45 15.81
CA THR A 313 -3.94 -17.36 16.52
C THR A 313 -3.14 -16.49 15.55
N ASN A 314 -2.99 -15.22 15.91
CA ASN A 314 -1.94 -14.36 15.35
C ASN A 314 -0.74 -14.43 16.28
N ILE A 315 0.46 -14.54 15.72
CA ILE A 315 1.73 -14.56 16.46
C ILE A 315 2.53 -13.30 16.16
N GLU A 316 3.54 -13.01 16.99
CA GLU A 316 4.58 -12.06 16.60
C GLU A 316 5.25 -12.58 15.31
N GLU A 317 5.35 -11.72 14.31
CA GLU A 317 5.90 -12.10 13.01
C GLU A 317 7.34 -12.60 13.17
N GLY A 318 7.62 -13.78 12.61
CA GLY A 318 8.95 -14.34 12.61
C GLY A 318 9.27 -15.08 11.32
N THR A 319 10.55 -15.10 10.96
CA THR A 319 11.03 -15.79 9.77
C THR A 319 11.40 -17.24 10.11
N TYR A 320 10.73 -18.19 9.46
CA TYR A 320 10.90 -19.63 9.71
C TYR A 320 10.95 -20.44 8.41
N LYS A 321 11.64 -21.58 8.48
CA LYS A 321 11.63 -22.67 7.49
C LYS A 321 10.88 -23.89 8.02
N TYR A 322 10.94 -24.13 9.33
CA TYR A 322 10.34 -25.27 9.99
C TYR A 322 9.36 -24.80 11.06
N ILE A 323 8.18 -25.39 11.09
CA ILE A 323 7.17 -25.18 12.14
C ILE A 323 6.87 -26.52 12.81
N ARG A 324 7.05 -26.59 14.13
CA ARG A 324 6.84 -27.80 14.94
C ARG A 324 5.66 -27.63 15.88
N LEU A 325 4.65 -28.47 15.73
CA LEU A 325 3.60 -28.68 16.74
C LEU A 325 4.06 -29.77 17.71
N LYS A 326 4.09 -29.47 19.01
CA LYS A 326 4.53 -30.35 20.08
C LYS A 326 3.44 -30.46 21.16
N PHE A 327 2.90 -31.66 21.36
CA PHE A 327 1.96 -31.92 22.45
C PHE A 327 2.71 -31.94 23.79
N THR A 328 2.17 -31.33 24.84
CA THR A 328 2.90 -31.14 26.11
C THR A 328 2.47 -32.08 27.22
N GLU A 329 1.23 -32.60 27.18
CA GLU A 329 0.69 -33.45 28.24
C GLU A 329 -0.25 -34.56 27.73
N PRO A 330 -0.31 -35.72 28.44
CA PRO A 330 -1.25 -36.81 28.16
C PRO A 330 -2.69 -36.43 28.33
N LEU A 331 -3.53 -36.96 27.44
CA LEU A 331 -4.96 -37.12 27.69
C LEU A 331 -5.28 -38.61 27.81
N GLU A 332 -5.94 -38.99 28.90
CA GLU A 332 -6.34 -40.39 29.16
C GLU A 332 -7.29 -40.88 28.04
N LYS A 333 -7.00 -42.06 27.46
CA LYS A 333 -7.78 -42.69 26.38
C LYS A 333 -7.95 -41.85 25.12
N ALA A 334 -7.00 -40.95 24.84
CA ALA A 334 -7.00 -40.17 23.60
C ALA A 334 -5.61 -40.16 22.96
N TRP A 335 -5.58 -40.24 21.62
CA TRP A 335 -4.35 -40.13 20.83
C TRP A 335 -4.27 -38.75 20.19
N PRO A 336 -3.10 -38.07 20.26
CA PRO A 336 -2.90 -36.81 19.53
C PRO A 336 -3.19 -37.01 18.05
N ALA A 337 -4.11 -36.20 17.52
CA ALA A 337 -4.54 -36.32 16.14
C ALA A 337 -4.78 -34.93 15.55
N VAL A 338 -4.23 -34.71 14.36
CA VAL A 338 -4.24 -33.42 13.67
C VAL A 338 -4.82 -33.67 12.28
N ALA A 339 -5.96 -33.04 12.01
CA ALA A 339 -6.59 -33.02 10.70
C ALA A 339 -5.84 -32.09 9.75
N GLU A 340 -5.48 -30.89 10.20
CA GLU A 340 -4.71 -29.94 9.39
C GLU A 340 -3.90 -28.98 10.26
N ILE A 341 -2.72 -28.59 9.79
CA ILE A 341 -1.96 -27.43 10.27
C ILE A 341 -1.93 -26.38 9.16
N CYS A 342 -2.49 -25.21 9.43
CA CYS A 342 -2.48 -24.06 8.53
C CYS A 342 -1.40 -23.07 8.96
N ILE A 343 -0.56 -22.66 8.01
CA ILE A 343 0.49 -21.65 8.23
C ILE A 343 0.21 -20.48 7.31
N TYR A 344 0.14 -19.27 7.87
CA TYR A 344 -0.14 -18.05 7.14
C TYR A 344 0.99 -17.04 7.32
N GLY A 345 1.21 -16.23 6.30
CA GLY A 345 2.30 -15.27 6.29
C GLY A 345 2.74 -14.90 4.88
N ASN A 346 3.96 -14.38 4.77
CA ASN A 346 4.56 -13.98 3.50
C ASN A 346 5.75 -14.88 3.15
N GLN A 347 5.70 -15.54 1.99
CA GLN A 347 6.85 -16.30 1.50
C GLN A 347 7.91 -15.35 0.95
N LEU A 348 9.13 -15.45 1.47
CA LEU A 348 10.25 -14.60 1.06
C LEU A 348 10.76 -14.98 -0.32
N SER A 349 11.34 -13.99 -1.00
CA SER A 349 11.92 -14.14 -2.33
C SER A 349 13.43 -14.35 -2.26
N ASN A 350 13.98 -15.11 -3.20
CA ASN A 350 15.43 -15.19 -3.41
C ASN A 350 15.91 -13.90 -4.08
N LEU A 351 16.49 -12.99 -3.29
CA LEU A 351 16.99 -11.70 -3.75
C LEU A 351 18.31 -11.80 -4.53
N SER A 352 19.06 -12.89 -4.37
CA SER A 352 20.36 -13.09 -5.05
C SER A 352 20.24 -13.82 -6.39
N LEU A 353 19.12 -14.50 -6.68
CA LEU A 353 18.95 -15.31 -7.90
C LEU A 353 19.24 -14.52 -9.18
N GLY A 354 20.20 -15.00 -9.97
CA GLY A 354 20.58 -14.43 -11.27
C GLY A 354 21.16 -13.02 -11.20
N LYS A 355 21.43 -12.50 -10.00
CA LYS A 355 22.02 -11.18 -9.81
C LYS A 355 23.51 -11.17 -10.14
N THR A 356 24.06 -9.97 -10.33
CA THR A 356 25.49 -9.80 -10.61
C THR A 356 26.30 -10.22 -9.39
N ALA A 357 27.22 -11.15 -9.59
CA ALA A 357 28.10 -11.66 -8.53
C ALA A 357 29.58 -11.57 -8.92
N LYS A 358 30.46 -11.51 -7.93
CA LYS A 358 31.92 -11.48 -8.07
C LYS A 358 32.60 -12.33 -7.00
N GLY A 359 33.63 -13.08 -7.39
CA GLY A 359 34.55 -13.71 -6.46
C GLY A 359 35.80 -12.87 -6.20
N SER A 360 36.49 -13.16 -5.10
CA SER A 360 37.88 -12.76 -4.85
C SER A 360 38.81 -13.22 -5.98
N SER A 361 38.62 -14.46 -6.44
CA SER A 361 39.17 -15.01 -7.67
C SER A 361 38.20 -16.06 -8.25
N GLU A 362 38.42 -16.47 -9.51
CA GLU A 362 37.46 -17.31 -10.24
C GLU A 362 38.18 -18.36 -11.12
N ASN A 363 38.22 -19.60 -10.66
CA ASN A 363 38.43 -20.78 -11.50
C ASN A 363 37.12 -21.25 -12.15
N ARG A 364 36.02 -21.11 -11.40
CA ARG A 364 34.64 -21.24 -11.89
C ARG A 364 33.86 -19.96 -11.57
N PRO A 365 32.92 -19.54 -12.43
CA PRO A 365 32.36 -18.19 -12.38
C PRO A 365 31.55 -17.95 -11.10
N ALA A 366 31.60 -16.73 -10.57
CA ALA A 366 30.85 -16.36 -9.37
C ALA A 366 29.33 -16.47 -9.54
N THR A 367 28.82 -16.34 -10.77
CA THR A 367 27.39 -16.48 -11.07
C THR A 367 26.83 -17.87 -10.81
N ASN A 368 27.69 -18.89 -10.69
CA ASN A 368 27.25 -20.24 -10.37
C ASN A 368 26.73 -20.36 -8.93
N ALA A 369 27.21 -19.52 -8.00
CA ALA A 369 26.75 -19.57 -6.62
C ALA A 369 25.40 -18.86 -6.38
N ASN A 370 24.73 -18.38 -7.43
CA ASN A 370 23.40 -17.78 -7.32
C ASN A 370 22.53 -18.04 -8.56
N ASP A 371 22.76 -19.17 -9.23
CA ASP A 371 22.01 -19.56 -10.44
C ASP A 371 20.80 -20.46 -10.11
N GLY A 372 20.61 -20.83 -8.82
CA GLY A 372 19.55 -21.71 -8.37
C GLY A 372 19.85 -23.19 -8.59
N ASN A 373 21.08 -23.55 -8.95
CA ASN A 373 21.52 -24.91 -9.22
C ASN A 373 22.65 -25.33 -8.26
N LYS A 374 22.30 -26.05 -7.18
CA LYS A 374 23.25 -26.60 -6.19
C LYS A 374 24.30 -27.59 -6.73
N SER A 375 24.31 -27.86 -8.04
CA SER A 375 25.31 -28.70 -8.71
C SER A 375 26.36 -27.90 -9.50
N SER A 376 26.11 -26.62 -9.78
CA SER A 376 27.14 -25.70 -10.25
C SER A 376 27.89 -25.14 -9.03
N LEU A 377 29.13 -24.67 -9.24
CA LEU A 377 29.96 -24.15 -8.15
C LEU A 377 30.63 -22.86 -8.61
N TRP A 378 30.63 -21.84 -7.75
CA TRP A 378 31.74 -20.88 -7.75
C TRP A 378 32.95 -21.55 -7.08
N VAL A 379 34.12 -21.40 -7.69
CA VAL A 379 35.38 -21.95 -7.17
C VAL A 379 36.46 -20.88 -7.35
N ALA A 380 37.15 -20.53 -6.27
CA ALA A 380 38.29 -19.63 -6.33
C ALA A 380 39.48 -20.26 -7.10
N ASP A 381 40.42 -19.45 -7.58
CA ASP A 381 41.58 -19.89 -8.36
C ASP A 381 42.60 -20.75 -7.60
N GLY A 382 42.45 -20.90 -6.28
CA GLY A 382 43.21 -21.82 -5.43
C GLY A 382 44.70 -21.51 -5.27
N ASN A 383 45.23 -20.53 -6.01
CA ASN A 383 46.66 -20.23 -6.14
C ASN A 383 47.11 -19.01 -5.33
N THR A 384 46.19 -18.12 -4.95
CA THR A 384 46.52 -16.84 -4.30
C THR A 384 45.95 -16.71 -2.90
N GLU A 385 44.73 -17.21 -2.64
CA GLU A 385 44.06 -17.12 -1.34
C GLU A 385 43.17 -18.34 -1.14
N LYS A 386 43.55 -19.25 -0.22
CA LYS A 386 42.67 -20.36 0.19
C LYS A 386 41.80 -19.93 1.36
N LEU A 387 42.40 -19.45 2.45
CA LEU A 387 41.66 -18.91 3.58
C LEU A 387 41.38 -17.43 3.35
N GLY A 388 40.14 -16.98 3.53
CA GLY A 388 39.74 -15.59 3.34
C GLY A 388 39.14 -15.27 1.97
N SER A 389 39.10 -16.23 1.05
CA SER A 389 38.41 -16.09 -0.23
C SER A 389 36.96 -15.72 0.02
N TRP A 390 36.45 -14.81 -0.81
CA TRP A 390 35.10 -14.30 -0.68
C TRP A 390 34.34 -14.34 -1.99
N TRP A 391 33.02 -14.37 -1.87
CA TRP A 391 32.04 -14.19 -2.93
C TRP A 391 31.08 -13.07 -2.54
N LYS A 392 30.68 -12.23 -3.50
CA LYS A 392 29.81 -11.07 -3.28
C LYS A 392 28.73 -10.97 -4.35
N VAL A 393 27.51 -10.61 -3.96
CA VAL A 393 26.39 -10.32 -4.87
C VAL A 393 25.89 -8.89 -4.73
N ASP A 394 25.49 -8.27 -5.85
CA ASP A 394 24.73 -7.01 -5.90
C ASP A 394 23.24 -7.32 -6.05
N LEU A 395 22.42 -6.98 -5.05
CA LEU A 395 20.98 -7.21 -5.04
C LEU A 395 20.21 -6.28 -6.01
N GLY A 396 20.89 -5.29 -6.60
CA GLY A 396 20.32 -4.34 -7.58
C GLY A 396 19.64 -3.13 -6.93
N GLY A 397 19.82 -2.93 -5.63
CA GLY A 397 19.25 -1.82 -4.85
C GLY A 397 19.35 -2.12 -3.35
N LEU A 398 19.02 -1.14 -2.50
CA LEU A 398 18.95 -1.35 -1.06
C LEU A 398 17.74 -2.23 -0.71
N LYS A 399 17.97 -3.38 -0.06
CA LYS A 399 16.95 -4.35 0.37
C LYS A 399 17.09 -4.69 1.84
N SER A 400 15.98 -4.89 2.53
CA SER A 400 15.99 -5.59 3.81
C SER A 400 16.21 -7.08 3.57
N ILE A 401 16.88 -7.75 4.52
CA ILE A 401 17.25 -9.15 4.42
C ILE A 401 16.91 -9.83 5.73
N ASP A 402 16.19 -10.95 5.64
CA ASP A 402 15.67 -11.68 6.80
C ASP A 402 16.53 -12.91 7.13
N SER A 403 17.00 -13.61 6.09
CA SER A 403 17.81 -14.83 6.25
C SER A 403 18.62 -15.13 5.00
N PHE A 404 19.43 -16.19 5.05
CA PHE A 404 20.11 -16.76 3.90
C PHE A 404 20.23 -18.27 4.01
N GLU A 405 20.42 -18.93 2.88
CA GLU A 405 20.83 -20.33 2.77
C GLU A 405 22.18 -20.37 2.02
N ILE A 406 23.09 -21.22 2.49
CA ILE A 406 24.35 -21.53 1.82
C ILE A 406 24.47 -23.03 1.60
N ALA A 407 24.92 -23.42 0.41
CA ALA A 407 25.26 -24.79 0.07
C ALA A 407 26.73 -24.88 -0.37
N PHE A 408 27.41 -25.91 0.10
CA PHE A 408 28.75 -26.32 -0.31
C PHE A 408 28.64 -27.56 -1.23
N GLU A 409 29.74 -27.98 -1.87
CA GLU A 409 29.69 -29.16 -2.75
C GLU A 409 29.40 -30.45 -1.95
N TYR A 410 30.05 -30.58 -0.79
CA TYR A 410 30.06 -31.77 0.04
C TYR A 410 29.75 -31.48 1.52
N ALA A 411 29.17 -32.48 2.19
CA ALA A 411 29.21 -32.52 3.65
C ALA A 411 30.62 -32.88 4.14
N VAL A 412 30.96 -32.45 5.36
CA VAL A 412 32.19 -32.83 6.04
C VAL A 412 32.02 -34.22 6.65
N ASN A 413 32.99 -35.10 6.41
CA ASN A 413 32.99 -36.41 7.06
C ASN A 413 33.62 -36.32 8.46
N GLU A 414 32.87 -36.67 9.50
CA GLU A 414 33.29 -36.53 10.90
C GLU A 414 34.41 -37.49 11.32
N LYS A 415 34.64 -38.59 10.58
CA LYS A 415 35.66 -39.60 10.91
C LYS A 415 36.43 -40.08 9.68
N ARG A 416 37.70 -40.41 9.90
CA ARG A 416 38.53 -41.20 9.00
C ARG A 416 38.83 -42.53 9.72
N ASP A 417 38.56 -43.66 9.07
CA ASP A 417 38.89 -44.99 9.59
C ASP A 417 40.33 -45.43 9.23
N ASP A 418 41.18 -44.51 8.72
CA ASP A 418 42.54 -44.80 8.25
C ASP A 418 43.61 -44.05 9.07
N ALA A 419 44.86 -44.53 8.98
CA ALA A 419 46.00 -44.03 9.76
C ALA A 419 46.44 -42.59 9.40
N ASP A 420 45.93 -42.02 8.30
CA ASP A 420 46.36 -40.73 7.75
C ASP A 420 45.59 -39.51 8.30
N ALA A 421 44.50 -39.70 9.05
CA ALA A 421 43.83 -38.60 9.77
C ALA A 421 44.76 -37.86 10.74
N ASN A 422 45.77 -38.55 11.26
CA ASN A 422 46.72 -37.98 12.21
C ASN A 422 47.78 -37.06 11.55
N ASN A 423 47.90 -37.07 10.21
CA ASN A 423 48.91 -36.30 9.48
C ASN A 423 48.36 -35.12 8.65
N ASN A 424 47.02 -34.93 8.56
CA ASN A 424 46.42 -33.76 7.89
C ASN A 424 45.45 -33.01 8.84
N PRO A 425 45.84 -31.84 9.38
CA PRO A 425 45.08 -31.12 10.41
C PRO A 425 43.78 -30.47 9.91
N LEU A 426 43.49 -30.49 8.60
CA LEU A 426 42.29 -29.87 8.00
C LEU A 426 41.12 -30.84 7.76
N TYR A 427 41.34 -32.14 7.96
CA TYR A 427 40.30 -33.17 7.79
C TYR A 427 39.33 -33.18 8.98
N GLY A 428 38.03 -33.35 8.72
CA GLY A 428 37.00 -33.39 9.77
C GLY A 428 36.72 -32.03 10.44
N LEU A 429 37.24 -30.93 9.89
CA LEU A 429 36.90 -29.58 10.33
C LEU A 429 35.60 -29.09 9.66
N PRO A 430 34.83 -28.20 10.30
CA PRO A 430 33.64 -27.60 9.67
C PRO A 430 34.01 -26.58 8.60
N HIS A 431 33.09 -26.32 7.66
CA HIS A 431 33.09 -25.08 6.90
C HIS A 431 32.88 -23.91 7.85
N LYS A 432 33.71 -22.88 7.77
CA LYS A 432 33.53 -21.64 8.53
C LYS A 432 33.43 -20.46 7.58
N TYR A 433 32.48 -19.58 7.85
CA TYR A 433 32.20 -18.45 6.98
C TYR A 433 31.60 -17.28 7.74
N GLU A 434 31.80 -16.08 7.20
CA GLU A 434 31.18 -14.85 7.66
C GLU A 434 30.31 -14.26 6.53
N VAL A 435 29.09 -13.86 6.87
CA VAL A 435 28.20 -13.12 5.97
C VAL A 435 28.16 -11.67 6.42
N ARG A 436 28.46 -10.75 5.50
CA ARG A 436 28.53 -9.31 5.77
C ARG A 436 27.69 -8.50 4.78
N GLY A 437 27.10 -7.42 5.28
CA GLY A 437 26.25 -6.52 4.50
C GLY A 437 26.88 -5.16 4.26
N GLY A 438 26.67 -4.61 3.06
CA GLY A 438 27.10 -3.27 2.67
C GLY A 438 26.02 -2.50 1.90
N GLY A 439 25.92 -1.19 2.15
CA GLY A 439 25.09 -0.27 1.36
C GLY A 439 25.74 0.04 0.00
N GLU A 440 25.28 1.10 -0.68
CA GLU A 440 25.71 1.41 -2.06
C GLU A 440 27.23 1.61 -2.21
N ALA A 441 27.86 2.27 -1.24
CA ALA A 441 29.31 2.51 -1.26
C ALA A 441 30.15 1.21 -1.26
N ALA A 442 29.55 0.07 -0.89
CA ALA A 442 30.22 -1.22 -0.78
C ALA A 442 30.54 -1.88 -2.12
N GLU A 443 30.12 -1.28 -3.23
CA GLU A 443 30.54 -1.68 -4.58
C GLU A 443 32.07 -1.74 -4.68
N ASN A 444 32.73 -0.70 -4.17
CA ASN A 444 34.16 -0.43 -4.33
C ASN A 444 34.95 -0.51 -3.02
N TRP A 445 34.40 -1.12 -1.97
CA TRP A 445 35.11 -1.31 -0.70
C TRP A 445 36.30 -2.27 -0.85
N SER A 446 37.39 -1.93 -0.20
CA SER A 446 38.54 -2.82 0.06
C SER A 446 38.19 -3.93 1.07
N ASP A 447 39.02 -4.96 1.15
CA ASP A 447 38.84 -6.06 2.12
C ASP A 447 38.86 -5.57 3.58
N GLU A 448 39.72 -4.60 3.91
CA GLU A 448 39.76 -3.99 5.25
C GLU A 448 38.46 -3.26 5.61
N GLN A 449 37.80 -2.66 4.62
CA GLN A 449 36.49 -2.01 4.83
C GLN A 449 35.40 -3.07 5.03
N TRP A 450 35.44 -4.16 4.26
CA TRP A 450 34.52 -5.28 4.47
C TRP A 450 34.71 -5.99 5.80
N ASP A 451 35.94 -6.14 6.30
CA ASP A 451 36.20 -6.74 7.61
C ASP A 451 35.65 -5.88 8.77
N LYS A 452 35.33 -4.60 8.50
CA LYS A 452 34.64 -3.67 9.41
C LYS A 452 33.16 -3.49 9.10
N ALA A 453 32.65 -4.07 8.01
CA ALA A 453 31.25 -4.01 7.63
C ALA A 453 30.36 -4.75 8.64
N ASP A 454 29.05 -4.53 8.56
CA ASP A 454 28.07 -5.21 9.41
C ASP A 454 28.22 -6.73 9.28
N LEU A 455 28.71 -7.38 10.33
CA LEU A 455 28.81 -8.84 10.43
C LEU A 455 27.42 -9.40 10.73
N LEU A 456 26.73 -9.84 9.67
CA LEU A 456 25.36 -10.33 9.75
C LEU A 456 25.30 -11.73 10.34
N TRP A 457 26.30 -12.56 10.04
CA TRP A 457 26.41 -13.93 10.52
C TRP A 457 27.85 -14.42 10.55
N SER A 458 28.16 -15.30 11.50
CA SER A 458 29.38 -16.11 11.55
C SER A 458 28.98 -17.56 11.81
N GLY A 459 29.26 -18.45 10.87
CA GLY A 459 28.84 -19.85 10.90
C GLY A 459 30.00 -20.83 10.96
N SER A 460 29.72 -22.02 11.52
CA SER A 460 30.60 -23.18 11.51
C SER A 460 29.73 -24.43 11.37
N GLN A 461 29.80 -25.14 10.23
CA GLN A 461 28.86 -26.22 9.91
C GLN A 461 29.57 -27.44 9.30
N MET A 462 29.08 -28.63 9.64
CA MET A 462 29.58 -29.92 9.11
C MET A 462 28.74 -30.43 7.94
N THR A 463 27.52 -29.94 7.79
CA THR A 463 26.57 -30.33 6.74
C THR A 463 26.90 -29.67 5.42
N LYS A 464 26.37 -30.25 4.33
CA LYS A 464 26.48 -29.67 2.98
C LYS A 464 25.77 -28.33 2.87
N GLU A 465 24.72 -28.12 3.66
CA GLU A 465 23.86 -26.95 3.60
C GLU A 465 23.70 -26.35 5.00
N ALA A 466 23.50 -25.03 5.04
CA ALA A 466 23.24 -24.30 6.27
C ALA A 466 22.31 -23.11 6.02
N THR A 467 21.44 -22.87 6.97
CA THR A 467 20.55 -21.71 7.00
C THR A 467 20.97 -20.78 8.12
N GLY A 468 21.03 -19.48 7.86
CA GLY A 468 21.33 -18.47 8.88
C GLY A 468 20.23 -17.42 8.97
N LYS A 469 19.80 -17.11 10.19
CA LYS A 469 18.91 -15.97 10.49
C LYS A 469 19.74 -14.71 10.65
N ILE A 470 19.36 -13.62 9.98
CA ILE A 470 20.01 -12.33 10.22
C ILE A 470 19.66 -11.85 11.63
N SER A 471 20.66 -11.41 12.39
CA SER A 471 20.44 -10.91 13.76
C SER A 471 19.44 -9.76 13.79
N ASP A 472 18.55 -9.75 14.78
CA ASP A 472 17.56 -8.68 15.01
C ASP A 472 18.20 -7.28 15.13
N LYS A 473 19.51 -7.21 15.45
CA LYS A 473 20.29 -5.96 15.41
C LYS A 473 20.25 -5.28 14.04
N PHE A 474 20.07 -6.05 12.96
CA PHE A 474 20.10 -5.57 11.59
C PHE A 474 18.74 -5.56 10.90
N LYS A 475 17.64 -5.90 11.60
CA LYS A 475 16.30 -6.07 11.02
C LYS A 475 15.72 -4.81 10.32
N ASN A 476 16.22 -3.63 10.69
CA ASN A 476 15.80 -2.34 10.11
C ASN A 476 16.87 -1.73 9.19
N LYS A 477 17.89 -2.49 8.80
CA LYS A 477 18.93 -2.03 7.88
C LYS A 477 18.72 -2.61 6.50
N ASN A 478 18.99 -1.79 5.49
CA ASN A 478 18.98 -2.20 4.11
C ASN A 478 20.40 -2.35 3.57
N TYR A 479 20.61 -3.37 2.75
CA TYR A 479 21.87 -3.68 2.12
C TYR A 479 21.67 -3.83 0.62
N ARG A 480 22.67 -3.40 -0.16
CA ARG A 480 22.72 -3.66 -1.60
C ARG A 480 23.69 -4.80 -1.92
N TYR A 481 24.77 -4.90 -1.16
CA TYR A 481 25.79 -5.92 -1.37
C TYR A 481 25.85 -6.88 -0.19
N ILE A 482 25.90 -8.18 -0.51
CA ILE A 482 26.12 -9.24 0.47
C ILE A 482 27.39 -9.99 0.11
N ARG A 483 28.31 -10.10 1.07
CA ARG A 483 29.58 -10.80 0.93
C ARG A 483 29.65 -11.99 1.87
N VAL A 484 30.02 -13.14 1.33
CA VAL A 484 30.38 -14.35 2.07
C VAL A 484 31.89 -14.49 2.05
N LYS A 485 32.55 -14.51 3.22
CA LYS A 485 33.99 -14.75 3.35
C LYS A 485 34.19 -16.14 3.98
N LEU A 486 34.91 -17.03 3.31
CA LEU A 486 35.25 -18.34 3.85
C LEU A 486 36.44 -18.20 4.81
N THR A 487 36.21 -18.49 6.09
CA THR A 487 37.20 -18.38 7.17
C THR A 487 37.75 -19.73 7.64
N GLY A 488 37.23 -20.83 7.09
CA GLY A 488 37.70 -22.20 7.31
C GLY A 488 37.18 -23.14 6.24
N ILE A 489 38.07 -23.91 5.62
CA ILE A 489 37.78 -24.77 4.47
C ILE A 489 38.30 -26.18 4.78
N PRO A 490 37.40 -27.17 4.86
CA PRO A 490 37.80 -28.53 5.16
C PRO A 490 38.24 -29.33 3.92
N HIS A 491 38.91 -30.45 4.16
CA HIS A 491 39.19 -31.44 3.12
C HIS A 491 38.04 -32.46 3.01
N HIS A 492 37.65 -32.81 1.79
CA HIS A 492 36.57 -33.77 1.50
C HIS A 492 37.11 -35.16 1.10
N LYS A 493 36.41 -36.23 1.49
CA LYS A 493 36.80 -37.65 1.24
C LYS A 493 36.90 -38.01 -0.26
N ALA A 494 36.12 -37.36 -1.13
CA ALA A 494 36.09 -37.68 -2.56
C ALA A 494 37.36 -37.28 -3.34
N ASN A 495 38.23 -36.46 -2.74
CA ASN A 495 39.51 -36.02 -3.35
C ASN A 495 40.68 -37.01 -3.16
N ALA A 496 40.46 -38.17 -2.53
CA ALA A 496 41.55 -39.06 -2.10
C ALA A 496 42.24 -39.86 -3.22
N ASP A 497 41.66 -39.94 -4.43
CA ASP A 497 42.21 -40.74 -5.55
C ASP A 497 43.14 -39.96 -6.50
N THR A 498 43.40 -38.68 -6.23
CA THR A 498 44.35 -37.85 -6.99
C THR A 498 45.32 -37.18 -6.04
N ASP A 499 46.61 -37.12 -6.38
CA ASP A 499 47.67 -36.44 -5.61
C ASP A 499 47.40 -34.93 -5.34
N ASP A 500 46.32 -34.36 -5.91
CA ASP A 500 45.83 -33.00 -5.70
C ASP A 500 44.89 -32.89 -4.48
N ASN A 501 45.46 -33.11 -3.30
CA ASN A 501 44.84 -32.96 -1.99
C ASN A 501 44.51 -31.49 -1.64
N HIS A 502 43.78 -30.77 -2.50
CA HIS A 502 43.57 -29.33 -2.38
C HIS A 502 42.17 -29.02 -1.82
N ALA A 503 42.11 -28.42 -0.63
CA ALA A 503 40.93 -27.69 -0.16
C ALA A 503 40.75 -26.43 -1.01
N TRP A 504 39.59 -26.33 -1.70
CA TRP A 504 39.23 -25.16 -2.50
C TRP A 504 38.17 -24.32 -1.79
N ALA A 505 38.27 -23.00 -1.97
CA ALA A 505 37.20 -22.10 -1.60
C ALA A 505 36.09 -22.20 -2.64
N GLU A 506 34.96 -22.75 -2.22
CA GLU A 506 33.83 -23.03 -3.10
C GLU A 506 32.50 -22.75 -2.42
N ILE A 507 31.52 -22.34 -3.22
CA ILE A 507 30.12 -22.19 -2.83
C ILE A 507 29.29 -22.75 -3.98
N ALA A 508 28.41 -23.69 -3.66
CA ALA A 508 27.48 -24.27 -4.63
C ALA A 508 26.30 -23.33 -4.88
N GLU A 509 25.71 -22.81 -3.81
CA GLU A 509 24.60 -21.86 -3.90
C GLU A 509 24.61 -20.95 -2.66
N PHE A 510 24.30 -19.67 -2.84
CA PHE A 510 24.08 -18.70 -1.79
C PHE A 510 22.81 -17.90 -2.08
N THR A 511 21.76 -18.26 -1.37
CA THR A 511 20.45 -17.64 -1.49
C THR A 511 20.26 -16.61 -0.39
N VAL A 512 19.95 -15.37 -0.76
CA VAL A 512 19.59 -14.29 0.18
C VAL A 512 18.07 -14.16 0.18
N TYR A 513 17.43 -14.30 1.34
CA TYR A 513 15.99 -14.14 1.49
C TYR A 513 15.62 -12.79 2.08
N GLY A 514 14.67 -12.14 1.44
CA GLY A 514 13.99 -10.97 1.97
C GLY A 514 12.65 -10.79 1.28
N GLU A 515 11.90 -9.78 1.70
CA GLU A 515 10.64 -9.46 1.06
C GLU A 515 10.86 -9.08 -0.40
N ALA A 516 9.94 -9.54 -1.27
CA ALA A 516 9.86 -9.00 -2.61
C ALA A 516 9.72 -7.48 -2.49
N THR A 517 10.46 -6.74 -3.31
CA THR A 517 10.29 -5.29 -3.31
C THR A 517 8.88 -5.02 -3.82
N ALA A 518 8.11 -4.21 -3.10
CA ALA A 518 6.84 -3.74 -3.62
C ALA A 518 7.11 -3.14 -5.00
N GLU A 519 6.25 -3.46 -5.95
CA GLU A 519 6.34 -2.98 -7.32
C GLU A 519 5.16 -2.05 -7.54
N HIS A 520 5.44 -0.90 -8.13
CA HIS A 520 4.44 0.13 -8.42
C HIS A 520 4.33 0.33 -9.91
N LYS A 521 3.12 0.63 -10.34
CA LYS A 521 2.78 0.92 -11.72
C LYS A 521 3.00 2.40 -11.99
N VAL A 522 3.79 2.67 -13.01
CA VAL A 522 3.81 3.97 -13.68
C VAL A 522 2.95 3.83 -14.93
N VAL A 523 1.78 4.46 -14.90
CA VAL A 523 0.83 4.43 -16.02
C VAL A 523 0.86 5.78 -16.73
N LEU A 524 1.47 5.81 -17.91
CA LEU A 524 1.53 6.99 -18.75
C LEU A 524 0.36 7.03 -19.74
N ASN A 525 -0.37 8.15 -19.72
CA ASN A 525 -1.51 8.45 -20.59
C ASN A 525 -2.59 7.34 -20.58
N GLY A 526 -2.72 6.61 -19.47
CA GLY A 526 -3.68 5.50 -19.32
C GLY A 526 -3.44 4.31 -20.24
N THR A 527 -2.28 4.21 -20.91
CA THR A 527 -2.03 3.19 -21.94
C THR A 527 -0.67 2.51 -21.84
N THR A 528 0.37 3.22 -21.43
CA THR A 528 1.70 2.63 -21.24
C THR A 528 1.91 2.33 -19.76
N GLU A 529 2.07 1.06 -19.42
CA GLU A 529 2.29 0.60 -18.05
C GLU A 529 3.74 0.13 -17.92
N THR A 530 4.47 0.71 -16.99
CA THR A 530 5.81 0.26 -16.58
C THR A 530 5.77 -0.09 -15.11
N THR A 531 6.31 -1.25 -14.76
CA THR A 531 6.43 -1.67 -13.36
C THR A 531 7.83 -1.33 -12.87
N VAL A 532 7.91 -0.63 -11.74
CA VAL A 532 9.17 -0.25 -11.09
C VAL A 532 9.16 -0.68 -9.63
N ALA A 533 10.34 -0.93 -9.08
CA ALA A 533 10.46 -1.21 -7.65
C ALA A 533 10.11 0.04 -6.81
N ASP A 534 9.58 -0.18 -5.60
CA ASP A 534 9.37 0.87 -4.60
C ASP A 534 10.64 1.68 -4.34
N GLY A 535 10.50 3.01 -4.34
CA GLY A 535 11.58 3.96 -4.22
C GLY A 535 12.45 4.13 -5.48
N ALA A 536 12.15 3.43 -6.58
CA ALA A 536 12.89 3.60 -7.83
C ALA A 536 12.64 4.98 -8.45
N THR A 537 13.62 5.49 -9.19
CA THR A 537 13.45 6.67 -10.03
C THR A 537 12.82 6.29 -11.38
N TYR A 538 11.98 7.17 -11.90
CA TYR A 538 11.38 7.07 -13.23
C TYR A 538 11.62 8.35 -14.01
N GLU A 539 12.20 8.22 -15.21
CA GLU A 539 12.47 9.33 -16.12
C GLU A 539 11.20 9.74 -16.88
N LEU A 540 10.81 11.01 -16.77
CA LEU A 540 9.70 11.60 -17.50
C LEU A 540 10.14 12.08 -18.89
N GLY A 541 9.24 11.93 -19.87
CA GLY A 541 9.48 12.36 -21.24
C GLY A 541 9.37 13.89 -21.46
N ASP A 542 9.25 14.28 -22.72
CA ASP A 542 9.42 15.66 -23.20
C ASP A 542 8.10 16.43 -23.40
N ALA A 543 7.00 16.02 -22.76
CA ALA A 543 5.71 16.72 -22.87
C ALA A 543 5.84 18.21 -22.51
N LYS A 544 5.48 19.12 -23.41
CA LYS A 544 5.77 20.57 -23.32
C LYS A 544 5.58 21.21 -21.94
N TYR A 545 4.49 20.88 -21.24
CA TYR A 545 4.18 21.42 -19.91
C TYR A 545 4.23 20.38 -18.79
N GLY A 546 4.83 19.22 -19.05
CA GLY A 546 5.03 18.16 -18.08
C GLY A 546 3.85 17.19 -17.96
N TYR A 547 3.68 16.62 -16.77
CA TYR A 547 2.74 15.54 -16.50
C TYR A 547 1.89 15.83 -15.26
N TYR A 548 0.59 15.59 -15.35
CA TYR A 548 -0.34 15.71 -14.22
C TYR A 548 -0.55 14.35 -13.53
N SER A 549 -0.52 14.34 -12.20
CA SER A 549 -0.99 13.23 -11.37
C SER A 549 -1.52 13.74 -10.04
N ASP A 550 -2.72 13.32 -9.68
CA ASP A 550 -3.37 13.59 -8.38
C ASP A 550 -3.16 15.00 -7.79
N GLY A 551 -3.57 16.02 -8.55
CA GLY A 551 -3.48 17.42 -8.12
C GLY A 551 -2.09 18.06 -8.28
N LYS A 552 -1.06 17.28 -8.60
CA LYS A 552 0.32 17.73 -8.79
C LYS A 552 0.71 17.75 -10.27
N VAL A 553 1.72 18.56 -10.58
CA VAL A 553 2.33 18.63 -11.92
C VAL A 553 3.83 18.35 -11.78
N TYR A 554 4.39 17.55 -12.70
CA TYR A 554 5.80 17.18 -12.74
C TYR A 554 6.44 17.71 -14.02
N ALA A 555 7.69 18.16 -13.93
CA ALA A 555 8.38 18.82 -15.04
C ALA A 555 8.73 17.86 -16.18
N PRO A 556 8.81 18.34 -17.44
CA PRO A 556 9.33 17.53 -18.53
C PRO A 556 10.82 17.22 -18.37
N ASN A 557 11.27 16.10 -18.95
CA ASN A 557 12.68 15.66 -18.94
C ASN A 557 13.28 15.63 -17.52
N SER A 558 12.51 15.17 -16.54
CA SER A 558 12.88 15.15 -15.14
C SER A 558 12.67 13.76 -14.53
N GLU A 559 13.22 13.52 -13.36
CA GLU A 559 13.03 12.26 -12.64
C GLU A 559 12.01 12.44 -11.50
N ILE A 560 11.28 11.37 -11.21
CA ILE A 560 10.43 11.25 -10.02
C ILE A 560 10.77 9.97 -9.27
N THR A 561 10.58 9.96 -7.95
CA THR A 561 10.66 8.75 -7.13
C THR A 561 9.27 8.12 -7.01
N VAL A 562 9.17 6.82 -7.29
CA VAL A 562 7.90 6.08 -7.29
C VAL A 562 7.77 5.27 -6.00
N ASN A 563 6.89 5.73 -5.11
CA ASN A 563 6.62 5.08 -3.82
C ASN A 563 5.19 4.51 -3.71
N ASP A 564 4.37 4.72 -4.75
CA ASP A 564 3.02 4.19 -4.92
C ASP A 564 2.72 4.18 -6.43
N ASP A 565 1.68 3.44 -6.83
CA ASP A 565 1.14 3.49 -8.20
C ASP A 565 0.87 4.95 -8.62
N ILE A 566 1.47 5.38 -9.74
CA ILE A 566 1.34 6.74 -10.24
C ILE A 566 0.77 6.76 -11.66
N TYR A 567 -0.26 7.60 -11.84
CA TYR A 567 -0.98 7.74 -13.10
C TYR A 567 -0.68 9.11 -13.68
N LEU A 568 0.18 9.15 -14.69
CA LEU A 568 0.69 10.37 -15.31
C LEU A 568 -0.06 10.66 -16.60
N THR A 569 -0.57 11.88 -16.74
CA THR A 569 -1.16 12.36 -18.01
C THR A 569 -0.33 13.51 -18.54
N ALA A 570 0.20 13.37 -19.75
CA ALA A 570 0.95 14.43 -20.43
C ALA A 570 0.08 15.68 -20.63
N ILE A 571 0.66 16.84 -20.35
CA ILE A 571 0.08 18.16 -20.60
C ILE A 571 0.73 18.71 -21.87
N SER A 572 0.02 18.61 -22.99
CA SER A 572 0.54 19.00 -24.29
C SER A 572 0.45 20.50 -24.54
N ASP A 573 -0.58 21.15 -23.99
CA ASP A 573 -0.74 22.59 -24.13
C ASP A 573 -1.38 23.26 -22.90
N VAL A 574 -0.96 24.50 -22.66
CA VAL A 574 -1.50 25.43 -21.68
C VAL A 574 -1.49 26.78 -22.37
N SER A 575 -2.66 27.42 -22.44
CA SER A 575 -2.80 28.74 -23.07
C SER A 575 -3.69 29.66 -22.27
N LEU A 576 -3.32 30.94 -22.27
CA LEU A 576 -4.05 32.03 -21.63
C LEU A 576 -4.56 32.98 -22.70
N LYS A 577 -5.88 33.02 -22.88
CA LYS A 577 -6.54 33.90 -23.85
C LYS A 577 -7.08 35.13 -23.13
N LEU A 578 -6.27 36.18 -23.13
CA LEU A 578 -6.68 37.48 -22.60
C LEU A 578 -7.55 38.20 -23.63
N ALA A 579 -8.76 38.59 -23.23
CA ALA A 579 -9.68 39.28 -24.12
C ALA A 579 -9.08 40.61 -24.60
N ASN A 580 -9.19 40.93 -25.89
CA ASN A 580 -8.86 42.25 -26.44
C ASN A 580 -9.97 43.28 -26.13
N ALA A 581 -10.42 43.29 -24.89
CA ALA A 581 -11.46 44.12 -24.35
C ALA A 581 -11.22 44.31 -22.86
N ALA A 582 -11.84 45.34 -22.30
CA ALA A 582 -11.92 45.56 -20.88
C ALA A 582 -13.33 46.04 -20.52
N ALA A 583 -13.75 45.79 -19.29
CA ALA A 583 -15.02 46.25 -18.76
C ALA A 583 -14.79 47.33 -17.70
N ILE A 584 -15.77 48.22 -17.53
CA ILE A 584 -15.82 49.11 -16.37
C ILE A 584 -16.28 48.28 -15.17
N ARG A 585 -15.47 48.26 -14.11
CA ARG A 585 -15.83 47.63 -12.85
C ARG A 585 -16.38 48.68 -11.91
N ILE A 586 -17.65 48.54 -11.54
CA ILE A 586 -18.32 49.38 -10.55
C ILE A 586 -18.37 48.62 -9.23
N ASP A 587 -17.91 49.24 -8.15
CA ASP A 587 -18.08 48.75 -6.79
C ASP A 587 -19.08 49.64 -6.04
N ALA A 588 -20.28 49.12 -5.78
CA ALA A 588 -21.38 49.89 -5.23
C ALA A 588 -21.10 50.24 -3.75
N GLY A 589 -21.27 51.52 -3.39
CA GLY A 589 -21.03 52.01 -2.03
C GLY A 589 -19.64 52.60 -1.77
N GLN A 590 -18.78 52.67 -2.78
CA GLN A 590 -17.49 53.39 -2.70
C GLN A 590 -17.63 54.84 -3.19
N GLU A 591 -16.91 55.78 -2.56
CA GLU A 591 -16.84 57.19 -2.99
C GLU A 591 -16.27 57.33 -4.42
N LYS A 592 -15.44 56.37 -4.85
CA LYS A 592 -14.82 56.31 -6.18
C LYS A 592 -15.14 54.96 -6.83
N PRO A 593 -16.36 54.76 -7.34
CA PRO A 593 -16.80 53.44 -7.79
C PRO A 593 -16.12 52.99 -9.10
N GLY A 594 -15.36 53.86 -9.78
CA GLY A 594 -14.76 53.61 -11.10
C GLY A 594 -13.54 52.69 -11.06
N GLY A 595 -13.58 51.64 -11.88
CA GLY A 595 -12.51 50.66 -12.04
C GLY A 595 -12.46 50.06 -13.44
N ILE A 596 -11.41 49.28 -13.71
CA ILE A 596 -11.23 48.55 -14.97
C ILE A 596 -11.01 47.07 -14.70
N ARG A 597 -11.63 46.22 -15.52
CA ARG A 597 -11.55 44.76 -15.43
C ARG A 597 -11.10 44.13 -16.74
N PHE A 598 -10.18 43.19 -16.63
CA PHE A 598 -9.70 42.34 -17.71
C PHE A 598 -10.13 40.90 -17.46
N LYS A 599 -10.49 40.19 -18.54
CA LYS A 599 -10.94 38.80 -18.49
C LYS A 599 -9.96 37.91 -19.25
N THR A 600 -9.57 36.82 -18.61
CA THR A 600 -8.68 35.81 -19.19
C THR A 600 -9.39 34.46 -19.17
N GLU A 601 -9.28 33.73 -20.27
CA GLU A 601 -9.70 32.33 -20.38
C GLU A 601 -8.47 31.41 -20.30
N VAL A 602 -8.58 30.33 -19.53
CA VAL A 602 -7.53 29.34 -19.31
C VAL A 602 -7.90 28.07 -20.07
N SER A 603 -7.04 27.65 -20.98
CA SER A 603 -7.17 26.38 -21.68
C SER A 603 -5.98 25.48 -21.33
N ALA A 604 -6.26 24.19 -21.15
CA ALA A 604 -5.25 23.15 -21.02
C ALA A 604 -5.67 21.97 -21.89
N THR A 605 -4.70 21.34 -22.56
CA THR A 605 -4.90 20.12 -23.33
C THR A 605 -4.01 19.04 -22.75
N THR A 606 -4.62 17.91 -22.47
CA THR A 606 -3.98 16.74 -21.89
C THR A 606 -4.22 15.52 -22.77
N ALA A 607 -3.41 14.48 -22.61
CA ALA A 607 -3.64 13.21 -23.31
C ALA A 607 -4.99 12.55 -22.96
N SER A 608 -5.58 12.89 -21.80
CA SER A 608 -6.90 12.44 -21.35
C SER A 608 -7.79 13.62 -20.97
N ARG A 609 -8.88 13.81 -21.72
CA ARG A 609 -9.85 14.91 -21.52
C ARG A 609 -10.42 14.98 -20.10
N ALA A 610 -10.50 13.86 -19.38
CA ALA A 610 -10.99 13.81 -18.01
C ALA A 610 -10.11 14.62 -17.03
N ASN A 611 -8.85 14.87 -17.39
CA ASN A 611 -7.90 15.61 -16.56
C ASN A 611 -7.77 17.09 -16.95
N GLU A 612 -8.35 17.54 -18.07
CA GLU A 612 -8.22 18.94 -18.53
C GLU A 612 -8.72 19.93 -17.48
N GLN A 613 -9.89 19.67 -16.89
CA GLN A 613 -10.45 20.58 -15.87
C GLN A 613 -9.63 20.58 -14.58
N LYS A 614 -9.07 19.42 -14.20
CA LYS A 614 -8.22 19.32 -13.01
C LYS A 614 -6.93 20.11 -13.18
N VAL A 615 -6.30 20.00 -14.35
CA VAL A 615 -5.11 20.78 -14.72
C VAL A 615 -5.43 22.28 -14.78
N LYS A 616 -6.58 22.67 -15.35
CA LYS A 616 -7.02 24.07 -15.34
C LYS A 616 -7.14 24.63 -13.92
N ASN A 617 -7.68 23.86 -12.98
CA ASN A 617 -7.81 24.31 -11.58
C ASN A 617 -6.43 24.60 -10.96
N VAL A 618 -5.47 23.68 -11.10
CA VAL A 618 -4.09 23.87 -10.61
C VAL A 618 -3.43 25.11 -11.23
N ILE A 619 -3.59 25.31 -12.54
CA ILE A 619 -3.06 26.49 -13.25
C ILE A 619 -3.73 27.77 -12.76
N CYS A 620 -5.04 27.74 -12.54
CA CYS A 620 -5.84 28.90 -12.15
C CYS A 620 -5.50 29.42 -10.75
N GLU A 621 -5.18 28.52 -9.81
CA GLU A 621 -4.70 28.86 -8.47
C GLU A 621 -3.33 29.57 -8.50
N ASN A 622 -2.57 29.40 -9.58
CA ASN A 622 -1.24 29.99 -9.77
C ASN A 622 -1.22 31.05 -10.89
N ALA A 623 -2.39 31.58 -11.23
CA ALA A 623 -2.57 32.59 -12.28
C ALA A 623 -2.66 34.02 -11.75
N GLY A 624 -2.50 34.98 -12.65
CA GLY A 624 -2.72 36.40 -12.34
C GLY A 624 -2.73 37.26 -13.60
N THR A 625 -2.82 38.57 -13.40
CA THR A 625 -2.72 39.55 -14.48
C THR A 625 -1.88 40.73 -14.02
N LEU A 626 -0.83 41.03 -14.79
CA LEU A 626 -0.03 42.24 -14.64
C LEU A 626 -0.78 43.41 -15.27
N ILE A 627 -0.87 44.53 -14.55
CA ILE A 627 -1.54 45.74 -15.04
C ILE A 627 -0.66 46.95 -14.77
N THR A 628 -0.36 47.71 -15.82
CA THR A 628 0.32 49.01 -15.72
C THR A 628 -0.32 50.02 -16.65
N VAL A 629 0.20 51.24 -16.68
CA VAL A 629 -0.25 52.36 -17.52
C VAL A 629 0.73 52.59 -18.67
N ASN A 630 0.22 53.01 -19.83
CA ASN A 630 0.98 52.99 -21.08
C ASN A 630 2.18 53.95 -21.12
N ASP A 631 2.07 55.08 -20.44
CA ASP A 631 3.14 56.07 -20.26
C ASP A 631 4.27 55.59 -19.33
N VAL A 632 4.01 54.60 -18.47
CA VAL A 632 5.04 53.87 -17.72
C VAL A 632 5.64 52.76 -18.58
N LEU A 633 4.80 51.95 -19.23
CA LEU A 633 5.25 50.79 -19.99
C LEU A 633 6.14 51.17 -21.18
N LYS A 634 5.85 52.29 -21.85
CA LYS A 634 6.64 52.86 -22.97
C LYS A 634 6.97 51.83 -24.08
N GLY A 635 6.05 50.92 -24.36
CA GLY A 635 6.21 49.87 -25.37
C GLY A 635 7.03 48.64 -24.93
N ALA A 636 7.45 48.57 -23.66
CA ALA A 636 8.02 47.34 -23.10
C ALA A 636 6.96 46.23 -22.99
N THR A 637 7.42 45.00 -22.88
CA THR A 637 6.55 43.84 -22.62
C THR A 637 6.37 43.66 -21.12
N LEU A 638 5.13 43.47 -20.66
CA LEU A 638 4.86 43.10 -19.27
C LEU A 638 5.40 41.70 -18.97
N ASP A 639 6.22 41.57 -17.95
CA ASP A 639 6.93 40.35 -17.55
C ASP A 639 6.93 40.29 -16.03
N LEU A 640 6.54 39.13 -15.48
CA LEU A 640 6.35 38.95 -14.03
C LEU A 640 7.67 39.11 -13.28
N ALA A 641 8.77 38.62 -13.86
CA ALA A 641 10.10 38.70 -13.27
C ALA A 641 10.69 40.12 -13.33
N LYS A 642 10.18 40.97 -14.23
CA LYS A 642 10.69 42.34 -14.48
C LYS A 642 9.69 43.43 -14.10
N LYS A 643 8.60 43.09 -13.40
CA LYS A 643 7.55 44.06 -13.03
C LYS A 643 8.09 45.25 -12.22
N ASP A 644 9.14 45.01 -11.43
CA ASP A 644 9.77 46.04 -10.60
C ASP A 644 10.70 46.98 -11.37
N ASP A 645 11.14 46.61 -12.58
CA ASP A 645 11.96 47.47 -13.46
C ASP A 645 11.17 48.70 -13.95
N LEU A 646 9.84 48.63 -13.91
CA LEU A 646 8.93 49.75 -14.19
C LEU A 646 8.85 50.76 -13.03
N GLY A 647 9.49 50.45 -11.90
CA GLY A 647 9.46 51.22 -10.67
C GLY A 647 8.42 50.69 -9.68
N LYS A 648 8.77 50.71 -8.38
CA LYS A 648 7.88 50.25 -7.30
C LYS A 648 6.52 50.94 -7.39
N ASN A 649 5.45 50.16 -7.31
CA ASN A 649 4.03 50.58 -7.38
C ASN A 649 3.51 51.02 -8.77
N PHE A 650 4.30 50.90 -9.84
CA PHE A 650 3.82 51.24 -11.18
C PHE A 650 3.27 50.04 -11.97
N CYS A 651 3.52 48.81 -11.52
CA CYS A 651 2.90 47.60 -12.04
C CYS A 651 2.14 46.88 -10.93
N ALA A 652 0.85 46.69 -11.11
CA ALA A 652 0.03 45.87 -10.22
C ALA A 652 0.12 44.41 -10.67
N ASP A 653 0.46 43.53 -9.72
CA ASP A 653 0.37 42.09 -9.89
C ASP A 653 -0.93 41.59 -9.23
N VAL A 654 -1.98 41.45 -10.04
CA VAL A 654 -3.29 41.02 -9.55
C VAL A 654 -3.35 39.51 -9.58
N VAL A 655 -2.93 38.89 -8.47
CA VAL A 655 -2.99 37.44 -8.26
C VAL A 655 -4.44 36.97 -8.29
N ASN A 656 -4.70 35.88 -9.01
CA ASN A 656 -6.03 35.33 -9.13
C ASN A 656 -6.49 34.66 -7.82
N THR A 657 -7.78 34.77 -7.51
CA THR A 657 -8.38 34.17 -6.31
C THR A 657 -9.49 33.16 -6.62
N GLY A 658 -9.73 32.85 -7.90
CA GLY A 658 -10.70 31.84 -8.31
C GLY A 658 -11.38 32.13 -9.65
N TRP A 659 -12.32 31.26 -10.02
CA TRP A 659 -13.04 31.34 -11.29
C TRP A 659 -14.12 32.43 -11.31
N TYR A 660 -14.34 33.01 -12.48
CA TYR A 660 -15.39 33.97 -12.80
C TYR A 660 -16.64 33.22 -13.30
N LYS A 661 -17.60 32.96 -12.40
CA LYS A 661 -18.84 32.19 -12.62
C LYS A 661 -18.62 30.68 -12.83
N GLU A 662 -19.71 29.93 -12.95
CA GLU A 662 -19.77 28.45 -12.88
C GLU A 662 -19.04 27.68 -14.00
N THR A 663 -18.51 28.33 -15.04
CA THR A 663 -17.89 27.63 -16.19
C THR A 663 -16.45 27.16 -15.95
N ASN A 664 -15.84 27.51 -14.80
CA ASN A 664 -14.51 27.06 -14.34
C ASN A 664 -13.38 27.16 -15.39
N ASP A 665 -13.41 28.16 -16.26
CA ASP A 665 -12.46 28.35 -17.35
C ASP A 665 -12.02 29.79 -17.54
N THR A 666 -12.63 30.75 -16.85
CA THR A 666 -12.30 32.18 -16.97
C THR A 666 -12.06 32.80 -15.62
N TYR A 667 -11.08 33.70 -15.52
CA TYR A 667 -10.86 34.53 -14.34
C TYR A 667 -10.80 36.02 -14.73
N CYS A 668 -10.92 36.90 -13.74
CA CYS A 668 -10.94 38.34 -13.95
C CYS A 668 -9.99 39.04 -13.00
N ALA A 669 -9.17 39.95 -13.54
CA ALA A 669 -8.37 40.88 -12.77
C ALA A 669 -9.02 42.27 -12.82
N SER A 670 -9.14 42.95 -11.67
CA SER A 670 -9.76 44.27 -11.60
C SER A 670 -8.90 45.23 -10.79
N LEU A 671 -8.77 46.47 -11.28
CA LEU A 671 -8.34 47.61 -10.48
C LEU A 671 -9.59 48.45 -10.16
N ILE A 672 -9.81 48.75 -8.89
CA ILE A 672 -10.95 49.54 -8.39
C ILE A 672 -10.45 50.84 -7.74
N ASN A 673 -11.37 51.77 -7.45
CA ASN A 673 -11.06 53.05 -6.82
C ASN A 673 -10.08 53.92 -7.64
N ILE A 674 -10.18 53.84 -8.97
CA ILE A 674 -9.33 54.63 -9.87
C ILE A 674 -9.80 56.10 -9.80
N VAL A 675 -8.86 57.01 -9.58
CA VAL A 675 -9.16 58.45 -9.50
C VAL A 675 -9.41 59.05 -10.90
N PRO A 676 -10.25 60.10 -11.03
CA PRO A 676 -10.63 60.68 -12.32
C PRO A 676 -9.48 61.09 -13.23
N ALA A 677 -8.35 61.55 -12.66
CA ALA A 677 -7.15 61.91 -13.42
C ALA A 677 -6.58 60.75 -14.27
N ASN A 678 -6.89 59.50 -13.91
CA ASN A 678 -6.42 58.32 -14.62
C ASN A 678 -7.46 57.74 -15.61
N TYR A 679 -8.67 58.30 -15.73
CA TYR A 679 -9.70 57.75 -16.63
C TYR A 679 -9.30 57.80 -18.11
N THR A 680 -8.50 58.79 -18.49
CA THR A 680 -7.97 58.97 -19.85
C THR A 680 -6.71 58.13 -20.12
N ARG A 681 -6.05 57.60 -19.08
CA ARG A 681 -4.83 56.80 -19.24
C ARG A 681 -5.20 55.40 -19.73
N PHE A 682 -4.35 54.89 -20.62
CA PHE A 682 -4.47 53.52 -21.13
C PHE A 682 -3.79 52.56 -20.16
N PHE A 683 -4.56 51.59 -19.68
CA PHE A 683 -4.06 50.48 -18.87
C PHE A 683 -3.70 49.33 -19.79
N ASN A 684 -2.44 48.90 -19.71
CA ASN A 684 -1.93 47.71 -20.37
C ASN A 684 -2.04 46.53 -19.40
N ALA A 685 -2.67 45.45 -19.84
CA ALA A 685 -2.76 44.22 -19.07
C ALA A 685 -2.19 43.03 -19.83
N ARG A 686 -1.50 42.14 -19.10
CA ARG A 686 -0.99 40.86 -19.61
C ARG A 686 -1.26 39.77 -18.59
N ALA A 687 -1.90 38.69 -19.03
CA ALA A 687 -2.18 37.55 -18.18
C ALA A 687 -0.95 36.64 -18.05
N TYR A 688 -0.84 35.98 -16.90
CA TYR A 688 0.19 34.95 -16.68
C TYR A 688 -0.36 33.81 -15.82
N ALA A 689 0.31 32.65 -15.88
CA ALA A 689 0.13 31.54 -14.96
C ALA A 689 1.45 30.83 -14.72
N ASN A 690 1.76 30.55 -13.46
CA ASN A 690 2.92 29.75 -13.08
C ASN A 690 2.49 28.29 -13.00
N ILE A 691 3.18 27.40 -13.70
CA ILE A 691 2.97 25.96 -13.61
C ILE A 691 3.79 25.47 -12.42
N PRO A 692 3.14 25.02 -11.31
CA PRO A 692 3.85 24.62 -10.11
C PRO A 692 4.34 23.18 -10.25
N TYR A 693 5.60 23.01 -10.60
CA TYR A 693 6.21 21.67 -10.65
C TYR A 693 6.56 21.20 -9.23
N GLU A 694 6.23 19.95 -8.92
CA GLU A 694 6.58 19.32 -7.63
C GLU A 694 8.09 19.06 -7.52
N ASN A 695 8.73 18.75 -8.65
CA ASN A 695 10.11 18.28 -8.72
C ASN A 695 11.07 19.27 -9.44
N ALA A 696 10.62 20.49 -9.72
CA ALA A 696 11.42 21.54 -10.37
C ALA A 696 10.89 22.95 -10.06
N ASP A 697 11.64 23.98 -10.46
CA ASP A 697 11.18 25.36 -10.39
C ASP A 697 10.00 25.62 -11.34
N ALA A 698 9.05 26.45 -10.90
CA ALA A 698 7.87 26.76 -11.68
C ALA A 698 8.20 27.47 -13.02
N THR A 699 7.40 27.19 -14.05
CA THR A 699 7.51 27.85 -15.35
C THR A 699 6.32 28.79 -15.59
N THR A 700 6.59 30.02 -16.04
CA THR A 700 5.53 31.00 -16.33
C THR A 700 5.07 30.94 -17.77
N VAL A 701 3.75 30.82 -17.97
CA VAL A 701 3.05 30.97 -19.25
C VAL A 701 2.39 32.35 -19.28
N TYR A 702 2.48 33.05 -20.40
CA TYR A 702 1.83 34.36 -20.60
C TYR A 702 0.72 34.29 -21.64
N SER A 703 -0.18 35.28 -21.63
CA SER A 703 -1.01 35.52 -22.81
C SER A 703 -0.14 35.91 -24.01
N GLU A 704 -0.43 35.30 -25.16
CA GLU A 704 0.27 35.48 -26.43
C GLU A 704 -0.63 36.12 -27.51
N ASP A 705 0.00 36.73 -28.52
CA ASP A 705 -0.70 37.30 -29.67
C ASP A 705 -1.04 36.20 -30.71
N GLY A 706 -2.30 35.73 -30.75
CA GLY A 706 -2.88 34.79 -31.74
C GLY A 706 -3.42 33.47 -31.13
N ALA A 707 -4.50 32.81 -31.56
CA ALA A 707 -5.35 32.89 -32.76
C ALA A 707 -6.87 32.95 -32.42
N GLY A 708 -7.59 33.90 -33.03
CA GLY A 708 -9.06 34.09 -32.91
C GLY A 708 -9.45 35.58 -32.88
N GLU A 709 -10.57 35.95 -33.51
CA GLU A 709 -11.10 37.32 -33.41
C GLU A 709 -11.45 37.63 -31.94
N GLY A 710 -10.71 38.52 -31.29
CA GLY A 710 -11.07 39.05 -29.96
C GLY A 710 -10.11 38.78 -28.79
N TYR A 711 -8.93 38.16 -29.00
CA TYR A 711 -7.91 37.96 -27.95
C TYR A 711 -6.56 38.57 -28.32
N THR A 712 -5.69 38.84 -27.33
CA THR A 712 -4.35 39.43 -27.53
C THR A 712 -3.41 39.06 -26.38
N GLY A 713 -2.10 39.08 -26.64
CA GLY A 713 -1.08 38.89 -25.64
C GLY A 713 -0.97 40.06 -24.66
N THR A 714 -1.32 41.28 -25.09
CA THR A 714 -1.40 42.45 -24.20
C THR A 714 -2.53 43.38 -24.65
N VAL A 715 -3.45 43.70 -23.74
CA VAL A 715 -4.58 44.58 -24.03
C VAL A 715 -4.33 45.97 -23.49
N SER A 716 -4.59 47.00 -24.31
CA SER A 716 -4.51 48.41 -23.91
C SER A 716 -5.89 49.08 -24.02
N LYS A 717 -6.45 49.55 -22.90
CA LYS A 717 -7.76 50.22 -22.84
C LYS A 717 -7.80 51.29 -21.73
N SER A 718 -8.58 52.34 -21.92
CA SER A 718 -8.84 53.38 -20.90
C SER A 718 -10.29 53.32 -20.42
N ILE A 719 -10.55 53.74 -19.18
CA ILE A 719 -11.92 53.80 -18.63
C ILE A 719 -12.79 54.73 -19.47
N GLN A 720 -12.26 55.91 -19.81
CA GLN A 720 -12.94 56.89 -20.64
C GLN A 720 -13.29 56.32 -22.01
N GLY A 721 -12.33 55.65 -22.67
CA GLY A 721 -12.57 55.07 -24.00
C GLY A 721 -13.69 54.03 -24.00
N ILE A 722 -13.75 53.19 -22.96
CA ILE A 722 -14.84 52.21 -22.79
C ILE A 722 -16.17 52.92 -22.53
N ALA A 723 -16.18 53.91 -21.63
CA ALA A 723 -17.38 54.68 -21.28
C ALA A 723 -17.97 55.41 -22.49
N SER A 724 -17.13 56.09 -23.29
CA SER A 724 -17.55 56.76 -24.52
C SER A 724 -18.15 55.79 -25.55
N ILE A 725 -17.66 54.55 -25.62
CA ILE A 725 -18.24 53.51 -26.49
C ILE A 725 -19.63 53.08 -25.98
N ILE A 726 -19.79 52.91 -24.67
CA ILE A 726 -21.08 52.55 -24.05
C ILE A 726 -22.11 53.66 -24.28
N GLN A 727 -21.73 54.91 -24.02
CA GLN A 727 -22.57 56.09 -24.24
C GLN A 727 -23.01 56.19 -25.70
N LYS A 728 -22.08 56.09 -26.66
CA LYS A 728 -22.39 56.13 -28.11
C LYS A 728 -23.33 55.02 -28.57
N LYS A 729 -23.35 53.88 -27.88
CA LYS A 729 -24.24 52.75 -28.18
C LYS A 729 -25.58 52.81 -27.46
N GLY A 730 -25.84 53.85 -26.65
CA GLY A 730 -27.08 53.99 -25.89
C GLY A 730 -27.18 53.05 -24.70
N TYR A 731 -26.07 52.83 -23.97
CA TYR A 731 -26.02 52.07 -22.71
C TYR A 731 -26.62 50.65 -22.76
N PRO A 732 -26.25 49.82 -23.75
CA PRO A 732 -26.84 48.49 -23.89
C PRO A 732 -26.59 47.61 -22.67
N ASN A 733 -27.64 47.05 -22.08
CA ASN A 733 -27.61 46.18 -20.89
C ASN A 733 -26.99 46.83 -19.63
N ILE A 734 -27.05 48.17 -19.51
CA ILE A 734 -26.62 48.92 -18.33
C ILE A 734 -27.84 49.55 -17.66
N ASP A 735 -27.93 49.39 -16.34
CA ASP A 735 -28.98 50.00 -15.50
C ASP A 735 -29.01 51.53 -15.66
N GLU A 736 -30.20 52.11 -15.82
CA GLU A 736 -30.40 53.57 -15.94
C GLU A 736 -29.77 54.34 -14.78
N GLY A 737 -29.78 53.78 -13.57
CA GLY A 737 -29.15 54.40 -12.39
C GLY A 737 -27.61 54.52 -12.50
N LEU A 738 -26.98 53.90 -13.48
CA LEU A 738 -25.54 53.97 -13.72
C LEU A 738 -25.17 54.88 -14.90
N HIS A 739 -26.14 55.41 -15.66
CA HIS A 739 -25.86 56.19 -16.88
C HIS A 739 -25.07 57.46 -16.57
N ASP A 740 -25.45 58.21 -15.54
CA ASP A 740 -24.75 59.43 -15.12
C ASP A 740 -23.28 59.16 -14.74
N LEU A 741 -23.02 58.02 -14.09
CA LEU A 741 -21.68 57.60 -13.71
C LEU A 741 -20.84 57.22 -14.93
N ILE A 742 -21.44 56.51 -15.90
CA ILE A 742 -20.78 56.22 -17.18
C ILE A 742 -20.49 57.52 -17.94
N ASP A 743 -21.39 58.48 -17.91
CA ASP A 743 -21.18 59.79 -18.52
C ASP A 743 -20.05 60.58 -17.86
N GLU A 744 -19.93 60.49 -16.54
CA GLU A 744 -18.79 61.05 -15.81
C GLU A 744 -17.48 60.44 -16.28
N PHE A 745 -17.42 59.12 -16.43
CA PHE A 745 -16.24 58.42 -16.95
C PHE A 745 -15.90 58.82 -18.40
N ALA A 746 -16.90 59.15 -19.21
CA ALA A 746 -16.73 59.53 -20.61
C ALA A 746 -16.24 60.98 -20.82
N LYS A 747 -16.32 61.85 -19.80
CA LYS A 747 -15.91 63.26 -19.92
C LYS A 747 -14.40 63.37 -20.21
N GLU A 748 -14.04 64.27 -21.13
CA GLU A 748 -12.65 64.72 -21.25
C GLU A 748 -12.32 65.62 -20.06
N ASN A 749 -11.30 65.25 -19.27
CA ASN A 749 -10.84 66.09 -18.16
C ASN A 749 -10.36 67.44 -18.74
N GLN A 750 -11.09 68.52 -18.48
CA GLN A 750 -10.71 69.89 -18.84
C GLN A 750 -9.59 70.49 -17.97
N ASN A 751 -8.97 69.70 -17.10
CA ASN A 751 -7.92 70.18 -16.20
C ASN A 751 -6.58 69.50 -16.50
N ASN A 752 -5.87 70.00 -17.50
CA ASN A 752 -4.42 69.91 -17.60
C ASN A 752 -3.91 71.27 -18.12
N ASN A 753 -3.74 72.20 -17.18
CA ASN A 753 -2.84 73.34 -17.29
C ASN A 753 -1.82 73.21 -16.16
#